data_AF-A0A2Z4AFW3-F1
#
_entry.id   AF-A0A2Z4AFW3-F1
#
_cell.length_a   1.000
_cell.length_b   1.000
_cell.length_c   1.000
_cell.angle_alpha   90.00
_cell.angle_beta   90.00
_cell.angle_gamma   90.00
#
_symmetry.space_group_name_H-M   'P 1'
#
loop_
_entity.id
_entity.type
_entity.pdbx_description
1 polymer ?
#
loop_
_entity_poly.entity_id
_entity_poly.type
_entity_poly.pdbx_seq_one_letter_code
_entity_poly.pdbx_strand_id
1 'polypeptide(L)'
;MIFRVIRGLVLGFCGLSIILGLWAVWLGPAILDRPLSVDPVLISEAESLRNIRINKENPPTVWRPVDYNLGQKAPWWPNGESPILSELVYEGKLPKVSDRVGSEPVVLEGYDGIGSYGGAFIKAELVTTGARIQLATHYSGSSLVRWSPTGYPIVPHFAKKWEIFDEYREYIFYLRRGARWSDGHPFTTKDLIYYWEREANDPAVSLRATDILWHMGKRPIFTAIDEYTLRVRFEDPYPDFLDRLATWHGQEILGSPAHYLSKYHPTLGDQKFIEKEMERKGIPNPSLLYSYVKGWSNTEHPRLWPWIYRTYQPNPPYIFVRNPYYFAVDPEGNQLPYIDRFIVQERQGDMADVAAINGELSYRMGMPFRLYSLAMAQRHIGGYEVYHWPRLNGTEFLIFPNHNLKPYSNDPEVIRKRDLIRNKSFRQALSLAMDREFISKVEYSGLLEPAQLSPAPESNFFHEGLRNSYIEYDSLRAGDLLDKIGLYGRDKEGFRTFPDGERLLLYFDFLSFNQRDLAQIIAAQWREVGLRVIARYRAPRIWYTALDALELELSAGGMSGKMNLLVEPKNYVASKQSHWARGYGNWYSQGSLFKNPDASGRGAFEPPEGSIYRKVMKLHSEAAMAPTLKQQQIKVKEFLDITAEHLWVVCPGFAPPLAVIVKNGLMNVPRVAVYNADFQAPSSGGVETFYWENVETDPEVAINIKAALGEANPNLGPENDQEIDDKGLGKLISFSVWITIGLGLVLVAFKHPFIGRRLIIMVPTLVVVSLCAFVIIELPPGDYLTSYMALLEVGGDEVDQEAIEDLRAMFELDKPVYYRYFKWVGLVWFTTFKEGDRGLLQGDMGLAMESQNPVNDMVGDRLILTLCISLFAILFTWSIALPIGVYSAVRQYSAGDYLATFIGFIGMSVPSFLLALILMYLGNRFFGISITGLFSAEFVAQPYWNGAKFWDLLKHVWVPVVVVGFQGTAGMIRIMRGNLLDELNKPYVSTARAKGVRPLKLLIKYPVRLALNPFVSGIGTLFPQLISGGAIVALILSLPTIGPLLLKALQMEDMYLAGSMLMILSLLGIIGTLISDLLLLALDPRIRMEGAAAN
;
A
#
# COMPACT_ATOMS: atom_id res chain seq x y z
N MET A 1 52.53 -0.13 -31.79
CA MET A 1 51.40 -1.00 -31.40
C MET A 1 50.38 -0.26 -30.54
N ILE A 2 50.80 0.38 -29.45
CA ILE A 2 49.97 1.23 -28.56
C ILE A 2 49.20 2.33 -29.32
N PHE A 3 49.86 3.05 -30.24
CA PHE A 3 49.20 4.07 -31.08
C PHE A 3 48.09 3.53 -31.99
N ARG A 4 48.16 2.27 -32.46
CA ARG A 4 47.08 1.66 -33.27
C ARG A 4 45.88 1.27 -32.41
N VAL A 5 46.12 0.82 -31.19
CA VAL A 5 45.07 0.49 -30.21
C VAL A 5 44.38 1.77 -29.73
N ILE A 6 45.13 2.83 -29.42
CA ILE A 6 44.57 4.13 -29.06
C ILE A 6 43.78 4.71 -30.23
N ARG A 7 44.30 4.66 -31.47
CA ARG A 7 43.57 5.16 -32.65
C ARG A 7 42.31 4.34 -32.94
N GLY A 8 42.31 3.04 -32.71
CA GLY A 8 41.13 2.19 -32.82
C GLY A 8 40.09 2.46 -31.72
N LEU A 9 40.54 2.70 -30.48
CA LEU A 9 39.67 3.11 -29.37
C LEU A 9 39.08 4.50 -29.60
N VAL A 10 39.87 5.47 -30.07
CA VAL A 10 39.40 6.83 -30.40
C VAL A 10 38.44 6.81 -31.58
N LEU A 11 38.71 6.03 -32.64
CA LEU A 11 37.77 5.87 -33.76
C LEU A 11 36.50 5.13 -33.35
N GLY A 12 36.59 4.14 -32.47
CA GLY A 12 35.44 3.44 -31.89
C GLY A 12 34.61 4.35 -30.99
N PHE A 13 35.26 5.17 -30.16
CA PHE A 13 34.60 6.16 -29.31
C PHE A 13 33.97 7.27 -30.15
N CYS A 14 34.67 7.79 -31.16
CA CYS A 14 34.11 8.78 -32.09
C CYS A 14 32.96 8.18 -32.90
N GLY A 15 33.07 6.93 -33.36
CA GLY A 15 31.98 6.24 -34.04
C GLY A 15 30.76 6.03 -33.15
N LEU A 16 30.96 5.62 -31.90
CA LEU A 16 29.89 5.47 -30.91
C LEU A 16 29.30 6.84 -30.52
N SER A 17 30.11 7.88 -30.35
CA SER A 17 29.67 9.25 -30.07
C SER A 17 28.99 9.91 -31.26
N ILE A 18 29.35 9.56 -32.50
CA ILE A 18 28.66 10.00 -33.71
C ILE A 18 27.37 9.22 -33.89
N ILE A 19 27.31 7.92 -33.58
CA ILE A 19 26.06 7.14 -33.63
C ILE A 19 25.12 7.58 -32.51
N LEU A 20 25.61 7.77 -31.28
CA LEU A 20 24.86 8.31 -30.15
C LEU A 20 24.51 9.78 -30.35
N GLY A 21 25.37 10.55 -31.02
CA GLY A 21 25.13 11.94 -31.39
C GLY A 21 24.12 12.06 -32.54
N LEU A 22 24.19 11.21 -33.55
CA LEU A 22 23.18 11.10 -34.61
C LEU A 22 21.87 10.54 -34.05
N TRP A 23 21.90 9.57 -33.13
CA TRP A 23 20.74 9.13 -32.37
C TRP A 23 20.19 10.26 -31.50
N ALA A 24 21.03 11.06 -30.84
CA ALA A 24 20.61 12.20 -30.03
C ALA A 24 20.14 13.40 -30.87
N VAL A 25 20.54 13.50 -32.15
CA VAL A 25 20.04 14.49 -33.11
C VAL A 25 18.80 13.99 -33.84
N TRP A 26 18.65 12.67 -33.98
CA TRP A 26 17.45 12.02 -34.54
C TRP A 26 16.37 11.80 -33.47
N LEU A 27 16.74 11.73 -32.18
CA LEU A 27 15.88 11.59 -31.00
C LEU A 27 15.88 12.81 -30.06
N GLY A 28 16.60 13.89 -30.35
CA GLY A 28 16.63 15.12 -29.54
C GLY A 28 16.72 16.36 -30.42
N PRO A 29 16.44 17.59 -29.93
CA PRO A 29 15.89 18.01 -28.63
C PRO A 29 14.35 18.12 -28.63
N ALA A 30 13.67 17.80 -29.73
CA ALA A 30 12.21 18.00 -29.83
C ALA A 30 11.39 17.15 -28.82
N ILE A 31 11.99 16.11 -28.24
CA ILE A 31 11.39 15.24 -27.22
C ILE A 31 11.75 15.68 -25.78
N LEU A 32 12.82 16.46 -25.59
CA LEU A 32 13.31 16.88 -24.27
C LEU A 32 13.06 18.38 -23.98
N ASP A 33 13.06 19.24 -25.00
CA ASP A 33 12.80 20.69 -24.89
C ASP A 33 11.34 21.05 -25.14
N ARG A 34 10.53 20.10 -25.57
CA ARG A 34 9.08 20.21 -25.51
C ARG A 34 8.65 19.27 -24.40
N PRO A 35 8.07 19.74 -23.27
CA PRO A 35 7.18 18.85 -22.53
C PRO A 35 6.26 18.24 -23.57
N LEU A 36 6.09 16.90 -23.57
CA LEU A 36 5.16 16.19 -24.46
C LEU A 36 3.96 17.11 -24.64
N SER A 37 3.83 17.75 -25.82
CA SER A 37 2.79 18.74 -26.01
C SER A 37 1.53 17.91 -26.09
N VAL A 38 0.89 17.75 -24.94
CA VAL A 38 -0.42 17.15 -24.83
C VAL A 38 -1.29 17.94 -25.79
N ASP A 39 -2.00 17.23 -26.66
CA ASP A 39 -2.88 17.84 -27.64
C ASP A 39 -3.67 18.97 -26.95
N PRO A 40 -3.56 20.24 -27.40
CA PRO A 40 -4.27 21.35 -26.78
C PRO A 40 -5.78 21.10 -26.69
N VAL A 41 -6.32 20.27 -27.59
CA VAL A 41 -7.72 19.81 -27.55
C VAL A 41 -7.95 18.90 -26.34
N LEU A 42 -7.05 17.96 -26.05
CA LEU A 42 -7.14 17.10 -24.87
C LEU A 42 -6.97 17.89 -23.56
N ILE A 43 -6.14 18.94 -23.55
CA ILE A 43 -6.02 19.85 -22.40
C ILE A 43 -7.33 20.64 -22.22
N SER A 44 -7.87 21.22 -23.29
CA SER A 44 -9.14 21.97 -23.24
C SER A 44 -10.30 21.08 -22.80
N GLU A 45 -10.36 19.84 -23.30
CA GLU A 45 -11.37 18.87 -22.88
C GLU A 45 -11.19 18.50 -21.40
N ALA A 46 -9.96 18.23 -20.97
CA ALA A 46 -9.62 17.99 -19.58
C ALA A 46 -9.97 19.17 -18.66
N GLU A 47 -9.76 20.41 -19.10
CA GLU A 47 -10.13 21.62 -18.37
C GLU A 47 -11.65 21.79 -18.29
N SER A 48 -12.37 21.49 -19.37
CA SER A 48 -13.84 21.51 -19.37
C SER A 48 -14.42 20.50 -18.39
N LEU A 49 -13.84 19.28 -18.34
CA LEU A 49 -14.24 18.22 -17.43
C LEU A 49 -13.85 18.50 -15.97
N ARG A 50 -12.96 19.46 -15.70
CA ARG A 50 -12.56 19.86 -14.34
C ARG A 50 -13.50 20.86 -13.67
N ASN A 51 -14.28 21.62 -14.43
CA ASN A 51 -15.13 22.69 -13.89
C ASN A 51 -16.45 22.18 -13.27
N ILE A 52 -16.49 20.94 -12.80
CA ILE A 52 -17.70 20.34 -12.23
C ILE A 52 -17.99 20.97 -10.87
N ARG A 53 -19.15 21.60 -10.74
CA ARG A 53 -19.66 22.17 -9.48
C ARG A 53 -20.67 21.24 -8.84
N ILE A 54 -20.60 21.12 -7.50
CA ILE A 54 -21.60 20.40 -6.71
C ILE A 54 -22.91 21.20 -6.69
N ASN A 55 -24.01 20.59 -7.13
CA ASN A 55 -25.35 21.15 -6.96
C ASN A 55 -25.78 20.99 -5.50
N LYS A 56 -25.80 22.10 -4.74
CA LYS A 56 -26.19 22.11 -3.32
C LYS A 56 -27.70 22.07 -3.09
N GLU A 57 -28.52 22.41 -4.09
CA GLU A 57 -29.98 22.47 -3.94
C GLU A 57 -30.61 21.08 -3.99
N ASN A 58 -30.03 20.16 -4.77
CA ASN A 58 -30.46 18.77 -4.85
C ASN A 58 -29.24 17.83 -4.94
N PRO A 59 -28.53 17.61 -3.82
CA PRO A 59 -27.38 16.73 -3.80
C PRO A 59 -27.82 15.28 -4.07
N PRO A 60 -27.06 14.49 -4.86
CA PRO A 60 -27.34 13.07 -5.01
C PRO A 60 -27.18 12.40 -3.64
N THR A 61 -28.17 11.62 -3.19
CA THR A 61 -28.13 11.00 -1.84
C THR A 61 -27.93 9.50 -1.85
N VAL A 62 -28.10 8.81 -2.99
CA VAL A 62 -28.15 7.34 -3.18
C VAL A 62 -29.23 6.66 -2.32
N TRP A 63 -29.33 6.99 -1.04
CA TRP A 63 -30.42 6.61 -0.16
C TRP A 63 -31.76 7.22 -0.58
N ARG A 64 -32.82 6.41 -0.48
CA ARG A 64 -34.20 6.79 -0.71
C ARG A 64 -35.05 6.61 0.56
N PRO A 65 -35.81 7.62 1.00
CA PRO A 65 -36.77 7.47 2.08
C PRO A 65 -37.94 6.57 1.65
N VAL A 66 -38.35 5.67 2.55
CA VAL A 66 -39.48 4.76 2.31
C VAL A 66 -40.36 4.61 3.56
N ASP A 67 -41.63 4.28 3.36
CA ASP A 67 -42.58 3.98 4.43
C ASP A 67 -42.60 2.48 4.76
N TYR A 68 -41.91 2.09 5.82
CA TYR A 68 -41.82 0.69 6.28
C TYR A 68 -43.17 0.07 6.69
N ASN A 69 -44.23 0.87 6.90
CA ASN A 69 -45.56 0.35 7.23
C ASN A 69 -46.21 -0.41 6.07
N LEU A 70 -45.77 -0.18 4.83
CA LEU A 70 -46.25 -0.90 3.66
C LEU A 70 -45.87 -2.39 3.70
N GLY A 71 -44.77 -2.74 4.37
CA GLY A 71 -44.27 -4.11 4.49
C GLY A 71 -44.17 -4.83 3.15
N GLN A 72 -44.67 -6.07 3.08
CA GLN A 72 -44.65 -6.94 1.89
C GLN A 72 -45.35 -6.36 0.65
N LYS A 73 -46.18 -5.32 0.79
CA LYS A 73 -46.86 -4.68 -0.34
C LYS A 73 -45.99 -3.66 -1.05
N ALA A 74 -44.86 -3.29 -0.47
CA ALA A 74 -44.00 -2.26 -1.03
C ALA A 74 -43.16 -2.79 -2.20
N PRO A 75 -42.89 -1.98 -3.23
CA PRO A 75 -41.98 -2.34 -4.32
C PRO A 75 -40.57 -2.69 -3.82
N TRP A 76 -40.07 -1.99 -2.81
CA TRP A 76 -38.75 -2.22 -2.23
C TRP A 76 -38.69 -3.46 -1.31
N TRP A 77 -39.79 -4.18 -1.08
CA TRP A 77 -39.76 -5.35 -0.22
C TRP A 77 -38.79 -6.41 -0.79
N PRO A 78 -37.89 -7.01 0.01
CA PRO A 78 -36.86 -7.89 -0.52
C PRO A 78 -37.47 -9.13 -1.17
N ASN A 79 -37.38 -9.19 -2.51
CA ASN A 79 -37.96 -10.24 -3.35
C ASN A 79 -37.02 -10.66 -4.49
N GLY A 80 -36.10 -9.79 -4.90
CA GLY A 80 -35.08 -10.08 -5.91
C GLY A 80 -33.74 -10.43 -5.28
N GLU A 81 -33.01 -11.39 -5.87
CA GLU A 81 -31.67 -11.78 -5.45
C GLU A 81 -30.85 -12.22 -6.67
N SER A 82 -29.54 -12.28 -6.53
CA SER A 82 -28.68 -12.77 -7.61
C SER A 82 -29.00 -14.23 -7.98
N PRO A 83 -28.89 -14.62 -9.26
CA PRO A 83 -29.08 -16.00 -9.71
C PRO A 83 -28.29 -17.04 -8.90
N ILE A 84 -27.06 -16.70 -8.49
CA ILE A 84 -26.20 -17.58 -7.69
C ILE A 84 -26.84 -17.88 -6.32
N LEU A 85 -27.48 -16.88 -5.70
CA LEU A 85 -28.16 -17.05 -4.42
C LEU A 85 -29.47 -17.82 -4.59
N SER A 86 -30.23 -17.57 -5.67
CA SER A 86 -31.45 -18.31 -5.97
C SER A 86 -31.21 -19.80 -6.12
N GLU A 87 -30.08 -20.21 -6.71
CA GLU A 87 -29.68 -21.63 -6.74
C GLU A 87 -29.45 -22.19 -5.34
N LEU A 88 -28.77 -21.46 -4.44
CA LEU A 88 -28.54 -21.90 -3.06
C LEU A 88 -29.84 -21.96 -2.23
N VAL A 89 -30.78 -21.06 -2.49
CA VAL A 89 -32.12 -21.09 -1.88
C VAL A 89 -32.91 -22.29 -2.38
N TYR A 90 -32.87 -22.57 -3.69
CA TYR A 90 -33.49 -23.75 -4.29
C TYR A 90 -32.89 -25.06 -3.76
N GLU A 91 -31.57 -25.09 -3.54
CA GLU A 91 -30.86 -26.21 -2.90
C GLU A 91 -31.13 -26.35 -1.39
N GLY A 92 -31.85 -25.41 -0.77
CA GLY A 92 -32.14 -25.41 0.67
C GLY A 92 -30.94 -25.06 1.56
N LYS A 93 -29.84 -24.56 0.98
CA LYS A 93 -28.62 -24.16 1.69
C LYS A 93 -28.68 -22.72 2.20
N LEU A 94 -29.63 -21.93 1.72
CA LEU A 94 -29.77 -20.52 2.07
C LEU A 94 -31.25 -20.16 2.30
N PRO A 95 -31.60 -19.35 3.33
CA PRO A 95 -32.97 -18.87 3.52
C PRO A 95 -33.42 -17.93 2.39
N LYS A 96 -34.73 -17.73 2.26
CA LYS A 96 -35.30 -16.79 1.29
C LYS A 96 -34.80 -15.37 1.54
N VAL A 97 -34.68 -14.57 0.47
CA VAL A 97 -34.15 -13.20 0.53
C VAL A 97 -34.84 -12.32 1.59
N SER A 98 -36.17 -12.40 1.73
CA SER A 98 -36.92 -11.66 2.74
C SER A 98 -36.50 -11.98 4.19
N ASP A 99 -36.13 -13.23 4.47
CA ASP A 99 -35.72 -13.69 5.80
C ASP A 99 -34.26 -13.33 6.11
N ARG A 100 -33.46 -13.15 5.05
CA ARG A 100 -32.04 -12.76 5.12
C ARG A 100 -31.86 -11.26 5.31
N VAL A 101 -32.54 -10.46 4.49
CA VAL A 101 -32.42 -9.00 4.47
C VAL A 101 -33.16 -8.36 5.65
N GLY A 102 -34.31 -8.91 6.03
CA GLY A 102 -35.17 -8.38 7.09
C GLY A 102 -36.29 -7.48 6.58
N SER A 103 -37.13 -7.00 7.50
CA SER A 103 -38.36 -6.26 7.19
C SER A 103 -38.16 -4.76 6.96
N GLU A 104 -37.04 -4.19 7.40
CA GLU A 104 -36.73 -2.76 7.27
C GLU A 104 -35.40 -2.49 6.55
N PRO A 105 -35.22 -2.95 5.28
CA PRO A 105 -33.97 -2.79 4.56
C PRO A 105 -33.60 -1.32 4.31
N VAL A 106 -32.31 -1.05 4.10
CA VAL A 106 -31.88 0.20 3.46
C VAL A 106 -32.30 0.16 2.00
N VAL A 107 -32.94 1.22 1.51
CA VAL A 107 -33.29 1.34 0.08
C VAL A 107 -32.32 2.31 -0.58
N LEU A 108 -31.57 1.82 -1.56
CA LEU A 108 -30.52 2.54 -2.27
C LEU A 108 -30.82 2.57 -3.77
N GLU A 109 -30.90 3.77 -4.32
CA GLU A 109 -31.06 4.05 -5.75
C GLU A 109 -29.70 4.44 -6.34
N GLY A 110 -29.21 3.62 -7.27
CA GLY A 110 -27.95 3.87 -7.94
C GLY A 110 -27.98 5.13 -8.81
N TYR A 111 -26.80 5.67 -9.11
CA TYR A 111 -26.68 6.97 -9.81
C TYR A 111 -27.32 6.98 -11.21
N ASP A 112 -27.18 5.89 -11.96
CA ASP A 112 -27.75 5.67 -13.30
C ASP A 112 -29.04 4.82 -13.25
N GLY A 113 -29.50 4.41 -12.06
CA GLY A 113 -30.72 3.64 -11.84
C GLY A 113 -30.51 2.20 -11.37
N ILE A 114 -31.48 1.33 -11.69
CA ILE A 114 -31.51 -0.09 -11.29
C ILE A 114 -30.53 -0.89 -12.15
N GLY A 115 -29.76 -1.75 -11.49
CA GLY A 115 -28.68 -2.53 -12.11
C GLY A 115 -29.02 -4.00 -12.36
N SER A 116 -28.08 -4.69 -13.00
CA SER A 116 -28.11 -6.14 -13.27
C SER A 116 -27.11 -6.89 -12.39
N TYR A 117 -27.44 -8.13 -12.02
CA TYR A 117 -26.57 -8.96 -11.19
C TYR A 117 -25.39 -9.54 -11.97
N GLY A 118 -24.22 -9.58 -11.30
CA GLY A 118 -23.07 -10.36 -11.75
C GLY A 118 -21.79 -9.56 -12.01
N GLY A 119 -20.79 -10.26 -12.54
CA GLY A 119 -19.47 -9.70 -12.83
C GLY A 119 -18.57 -9.53 -11.61
N ALA A 120 -17.45 -8.82 -11.80
CA ALA A 120 -16.46 -8.57 -10.76
C ALA A 120 -16.05 -7.10 -10.73
N PHE A 121 -15.87 -6.55 -9.52
CA PHE A 121 -15.31 -5.23 -9.29
C PHE A 121 -13.81 -5.36 -9.00
N ILE A 122 -12.97 -5.05 -9.98
CA ILE A 122 -11.53 -5.25 -9.94
C ILE A 122 -10.82 -3.92 -9.69
N LYS A 123 -9.99 -3.87 -8.66
CA LYS A 123 -9.13 -2.72 -8.36
C LYS A 123 -7.73 -3.17 -7.96
N ALA A 124 -6.80 -2.23 -7.98
CA ALA A 124 -5.46 -2.40 -7.45
C ALA A 124 -5.15 -1.31 -6.42
N GLU A 125 -4.52 -1.71 -5.32
CA GLU A 125 -3.96 -0.83 -4.30
C GLU A 125 -2.44 -0.73 -4.42
N LEU A 126 -1.90 0.38 -3.93
CA LEU A 126 -0.45 0.58 -3.84
C LEU A 126 0.10 -0.22 -2.65
N VAL A 127 1.19 -0.97 -2.86
CA VAL A 127 1.84 -1.77 -1.80
C VAL A 127 2.26 -0.94 -0.57
N THR A 128 2.51 0.37 -0.75
CA THR A 128 2.87 1.31 0.33
C THR A 128 1.69 1.74 1.19
N THR A 129 0.46 1.58 0.69
CA THR A 129 -0.76 1.95 1.38
C THR A 129 -1.36 0.66 1.92
N GLY A 130 -1.23 0.40 3.23
CA GLY A 130 -1.71 -0.85 3.82
C GLY A 130 -3.14 -1.17 3.37
N ALA A 131 -3.30 -2.17 2.50
CA ALA A 131 -4.57 -2.51 1.84
C ALA A 131 -5.72 -2.71 2.85
N ARG A 132 -5.36 -3.14 4.06
CA ARG A 132 -6.24 -3.27 5.23
C ARG A 132 -7.02 -1.99 5.56
N ILE A 133 -6.35 -0.83 5.60
CA ILE A 133 -6.97 0.45 5.99
C ILE A 133 -7.91 0.90 4.88
N GLN A 134 -7.46 0.87 3.62
CA GLN A 134 -8.25 1.31 2.47
C GLN A 134 -9.51 0.44 2.26
N LEU A 135 -9.41 -0.88 2.40
CA LEU A 135 -10.53 -1.82 2.27
C LEU A 135 -11.62 -1.55 3.30
N ALA A 136 -11.26 -1.49 4.58
CA ALA A 136 -12.19 -1.23 5.66
C ALA A 136 -12.80 0.17 5.53
N THR A 137 -11.99 1.21 5.31
CA THR A 137 -12.45 2.60 5.29
C THR A 137 -13.34 2.94 4.09
N HIS A 138 -13.03 2.44 2.89
CA HIS A 138 -13.68 2.90 1.65
C HIS A 138 -14.63 1.89 1.00
N TYR A 139 -14.63 0.62 1.41
CA TYR A 139 -15.39 -0.44 0.74
C TYR A 139 -16.20 -1.35 1.68
N SER A 140 -16.10 -1.14 3.00
CA SER A 140 -16.98 -1.83 3.97
C SER A 140 -18.45 -1.44 3.82
N GLY A 141 -18.73 -0.22 3.34
CA GLY A 141 -20.08 0.30 3.12
C GLY A 141 -20.97 0.33 4.36
N SER A 142 -20.45 0.12 5.57
CA SER A 142 -21.30 -0.18 6.75
C SER A 142 -21.13 0.88 7.83
N SER A 143 -22.12 1.76 7.97
CA SER A 143 -22.18 2.78 9.02
C SER A 143 -23.59 2.95 9.59
N LEU A 144 -23.71 3.53 10.79
CA LEU A 144 -25.02 3.91 11.36
C LEU A 144 -25.67 5.02 10.53
N VAL A 145 -24.88 6.04 10.20
CA VAL A 145 -25.23 7.15 9.32
C VAL A 145 -24.14 7.30 8.26
N ARG A 146 -24.46 7.82 7.08
CA ARG A 146 -23.50 7.89 5.97
C ARG A 146 -23.51 9.30 5.37
N TRP A 147 -22.37 9.76 4.87
CA TRP A 147 -22.32 10.92 3.99
C TRP A 147 -23.00 10.64 2.66
N SER A 148 -23.73 11.63 2.11
CA SER A 148 -24.06 11.62 0.68
C SER A 148 -22.78 11.66 -0.16
N PRO A 149 -22.82 11.25 -1.45
CA PRO A 149 -21.69 11.34 -2.37
C PRO A 149 -21.01 12.73 -2.39
N THR A 150 -21.76 13.80 -2.16
CA THR A 150 -21.26 15.19 -2.15
C THR A 150 -20.87 15.70 -0.77
N GLY A 151 -20.90 14.85 0.26
CA GLY A 151 -20.55 15.20 1.64
C GLY A 151 -21.61 15.98 2.41
N TYR A 152 -22.82 16.13 1.87
CA TYR A 152 -23.98 16.71 2.55
C TYR A 152 -25.27 16.40 1.77
N PRO A 153 -26.40 16.09 2.44
CA PRO A 153 -26.54 15.90 3.89
C PRO A 153 -25.99 14.55 4.38
N ILE A 154 -25.94 14.37 5.70
CA ILE A 154 -25.81 13.04 6.31
C ILE A 154 -27.15 12.32 6.09
N VAL A 155 -27.10 11.09 5.60
CA VAL A 155 -28.28 10.26 5.30
C VAL A 155 -28.37 9.05 6.23
N PRO A 156 -29.59 8.55 6.49
CA PRO A 156 -29.80 7.28 7.18
C PRO A 156 -29.08 6.13 6.45
N HIS A 157 -28.40 5.30 7.22
CA HIS A 157 -27.88 4.02 6.73
C HIS A 157 -28.41 2.92 7.64
N PHE A 158 -27.61 2.30 8.52
CA PHE A 158 -28.11 1.25 9.42
C PHE A 158 -29.09 1.79 10.48
N ALA A 159 -28.90 3.02 10.95
CA ALA A 159 -29.93 3.74 11.70
C ALA A 159 -30.95 4.29 10.70
N LYS A 160 -32.23 3.93 10.84
CA LYS A 160 -33.30 4.39 9.95
C LYS A 160 -33.71 5.84 10.22
N LYS A 161 -33.55 6.29 11.47
CA LYS A 161 -33.68 7.70 11.89
C LYS A 161 -32.96 7.92 13.23
N TRP A 162 -32.79 9.18 13.59
CA TRP A 162 -32.28 9.61 14.89
C TRP A 162 -33.04 10.83 15.40
N GLU A 163 -33.00 11.04 16.71
CA GLU A 163 -33.58 12.19 17.41
C GLU A 163 -32.53 12.78 18.36
N ILE A 164 -32.48 14.11 18.47
CA ILE A 164 -31.50 14.85 19.26
C ILE A 164 -32.25 15.62 20.35
N PHE A 165 -31.79 15.51 21.60
CA PHE A 165 -32.39 16.13 22.77
C PHE A 165 -31.34 16.86 23.62
N ASP A 166 -31.83 17.62 24.61
CA ASP A 166 -31.01 18.25 25.67
C ASP A 166 -29.82 19.06 25.10
N GLU A 167 -30.10 19.91 24.11
CA GLU A 167 -29.09 20.75 23.44
C GLU A 167 -27.88 19.94 22.94
N TYR A 168 -28.11 18.84 22.21
CA TYR A 168 -27.06 17.96 21.68
C TYR A 168 -26.29 17.13 22.73
N ARG A 169 -26.83 16.97 23.95
CA ARG A 169 -26.29 16.03 24.94
C ARG A 169 -26.84 14.61 24.80
N GLU A 170 -27.98 14.43 24.16
CA GLU A 170 -28.62 13.11 24.03
C GLU A 170 -29.03 12.82 22.59
N TYR A 171 -28.65 11.64 22.11
CA TYR A 171 -28.96 11.11 20.78
C TYR A 171 -29.68 9.78 20.92
N ILE A 172 -30.83 9.64 20.26
CA ILE A 172 -31.58 8.38 20.19
C ILE A 172 -31.55 7.88 18.75
N PHE A 173 -30.94 6.72 18.51
CA PHE A 173 -30.89 6.05 17.22
C PHE A 173 -31.89 4.91 17.17
N TYR A 174 -32.69 4.91 16.10
CA TYR A 174 -33.62 3.82 15.80
C TYR A 174 -33.00 2.96 14.70
N LEU A 175 -32.70 1.71 15.03
CA LEU A 175 -32.06 0.73 14.16
C LEU A 175 -33.09 0.02 13.29
N ARG A 176 -32.59 -0.61 12.22
CA ARG A 176 -33.40 -1.43 11.30
C ARG A 176 -33.71 -2.80 11.89
N ARG A 177 -34.97 -3.21 11.79
CA ARG A 177 -35.42 -4.53 12.24
C ARG A 177 -35.13 -5.62 11.21
N GLY A 178 -34.69 -6.78 11.72
CA GLY A 178 -34.49 -8.00 10.92
C GLY A 178 -33.13 -8.10 10.22
N ALA A 179 -32.25 -7.11 10.36
CA ALA A 179 -30.89 -7.19 9.83
C ALA A 179 -30.08 -8.30 10.51
N ARG A 180 -29.19 -8.93 9.75
CA ARG A 180 -28.38 -10.07 10.19
C ARG A 180 -26.92 -9.88 9.81
N TRP A 181 -26.02 -10.43 10.61
CA TRP A 181 -24.63 -10.63 10.26
C TRP A 181 -24.51 -11.62 9.09
N SER A 182 -23.35 -11.65 8.42
CA SER A 182 -23.10 -12.53 7.26
C SER A 182 -23.17 -14.04 7.55
N ASP A 183 -23.24 -14.45 8.81
CA ASP A 183 -23.48 -15.83 9.25
C ASP A 183 -24.96 -16.10 9.58
N GLY A 184 -25.84 -15.12 9.40
CA GLY A 184 -27.27 -15.18 9.67
C GLY A 184 -27.68 -14.82 11.09
N HIS A 185 -26.74 -14.55 12.01
CA HIS A 185 -27.09 -14.14 13.38
C HIS A 185 -27.77 -12.76 13.38
N PRO A 186 -28.86 -12.53 14.14
CA PRO A 186 -29.49 -11.22 14.24
C PRO A 186 -28.51 -10.14 14.74
N PHE A 187 -28.57 -8.95 14.13
CA PHE A 187 -27.88 -7.77 14.63
C PHE A 187 -28.83 -6.96 15.54
N THR A 188 -28.36 -6.56 16.72
CA THR A 188 -29.17 -5.79 17.69
C THR A 188 -28.33 -4.74 18.43
N THR A 189 -28.97 -3.94 19.30
CA THR A 189 -28.26 -3.04 20.22
C THR A 189 -27.24 -3.74 21.10
N LYS A 190 -27.35 -5.06 21.34
CA LYS A 190 -26.35 -5.84 22.10
C LYS A 190 -24.97 -5.82 21.44
N ASP A 191 -24.90 -5.81 20.11
CA ASP A 191 -23.63 -5.75 19.38
C ASP A 191 -22.97 -4.38 19.57
N LEU A 192 -23.76 -3.30 19.54
CA LEU A 192 -23.27 -1.92 19.77
C LEU A 192 -22.79 -1.72 21.21
N ILE A 193 -23.51 -2.28 22.19
CA ILE A 193 -23.10 -2.25 23.60
C ILE A 193 -21.84 -3.09 23.82
N TYR A 194 -21.76 -4.27 23.21
CA TYR A 194 -20.56 -5.11 23.26
C TYR A 194 -19.34 -4.37 22.72
N TYR A 195 -19.44 -3.76 21.53
CA TYR A 195 -18.38 -2.91 20.99
C TYR A 195 -17.97 -1.83 21.99
N TRP A 196 -18.93 -1.09 22.56
CA TRP A 196 -18.61 0.04 23.43
C TRP A 196 -17.98 -0.40 24.76
N GLU A 197 -18.52 -1.43 25.41
CA GLU A 197 -18.10 -1.82 26.76
C GLU A 197 -16.95 -2.83 26.78
N ARG A 198 -16.91 -3.77 25.82
CA ARG A 198 -16.00 -4.92 25.78
C ARG A 198 -14.91 -4.80 24.73
N GLU A 199 -14.94 -3.74 23.95
CA GLU A 199 -13.91 -3.50 22.96
C GLU A 199 -13.36 -2.09 23.12
N ALA A 200 -14.05 -1.07 22.63
CA ALA A 200 -13.56 0.32 22.61
C ALA A 200 -13.12 0.86 23.98
N ASN A 201 -13.68 0.36 25.08
CA ASN A 201 -13.35 0.77 26.44
C ASN A 201 -12.82 -0.36 27.35
N ASP A 202 -12.51 -1.55 26.80
CA ASP A 202 -11.92 -2.66 27.56
C ASP A 202 -10.41 -2.74 27.30
N PRO A 203 -9.55 -2.44 28.30
CA PRO A 203 -8.10 -2.48 28.14
C PRO A 203 -7.57 -3.89 27.84
N ALA A 204 -8.34 -4.96 28.12
CA ALA A 204 -7.92 -6.32 27.79
C ALA A 204 -7.93 -6.59 26.28
N VAL A 205 -8.68 -5.81 25.50
CA VAL A 205 -8.88 -6.04 24.06
C VAL A 205 -8.42 -4.87 23.23
N SER A 206 -8.86 -3.66 23.58
CA SER A 206 -8.54 -2.49 22.78
C SER A 206 -7.27 -1.84 23.26
N LEU A 207 -6.22 -2.18 22.53
CA LEU A 207 -4.90 -1.53 22.48
C LEU A 207 -4.96 -0.08 21.94
N ARG A 208 -6.17 0.44 21.71
CA ARG A 208 -6.46 1.77 21.16
C ARG A 208 -7.60 2.32 22.01
N ALA A 209 -7.36 3.30 22.86
CA ALA A 209 -8.47 4.07 23.39
C ALA A 209 -9.14 4.78 22.20
N THR A 210 -10.37 4.40 21.84
CA THR A 210 -11.06 5.05 20.72
C THR A 210 -11.53 6.44 21.17
N ASP A 211 -10.67 7.45 21.04
CA ASP A 211 -10.93 8.84 21.41
C ASP A 211 -12.03 9.50 20.56
N ILE A 212 -12.38 8.90 19.42
CA ILE A 212 -13.31 9.43 18.41
C ILE A 212 -14.72 9.69 18.96
N LEU A 213 -15.15 8.88 19.94
CA LEU A 213 -16.45 8.98 20.60
C LEU A 213 -16.34 9.74 21.93
N TRP A 214 -15.13 10.08 22.37
CA TRP A 214 -14.93 10.89 23.56
C TRP A 214 -15.26 12.35 23.22
N HIS A 215 -15.79 13.06 24.20
CA HIS A 215 -16.06 14.47 24.07
C HIS A 215 -15.48 15.19 25.28
N MET A 216 -14.57 16.13 25.04
CA MET A 216 -13.89 16.90 26.10
C MET A 216 -13.18 16.02 27.15
N GLY A 217 -12.58 14.90 26.72
CA GLY A 217 -11.91 13.96 27.61
C GLY A 217 -12.85 13.04 28.41
N LYS A 218 -14.17 13.11 28.16
CA LYS A 218 -15.18 12.30 28.85
C LYS A 218 -15.83 11.31 27.89
N ARG A 219 -16.20 10.14 28.42
CA ARG A 219 -16.83 9.05 27.67
C ARG A 219 -18.37 9.22 27.66
N PRO A 220 -19.04 9.00 26.52
CA PRO A 220 -20.50 8.89 26.50
C PRO A 220 -20.99 7.61 27.17
N ILE A 221 -22.25 7.66 27.61
CA ILE A 221 -22.98 6.50 28.12
C ILE A 221 -23.86 5.96 26.99
N PHE A 222 -23.65 4.69 26.66
CA PHE A 222 -24.51 3.96 25.73
C PHE A 222 -25.56 3.19 26.52
N THR A 223 -26.82 3.26 26.09
CA THR A 223 -27.92 2.55 26.75
C THR A 223 -28.85 1.95 25.71
N ALA A 224 -29.00 0.63 25.72
CA ALA A 224 -30.03 -0.05 24.94
C ALA A 224 -31.39 0.20 25.60
N ILE A 225 -32.27 0.97 24.94
CA ILE A 225 -33.66 1.15 25.38
C ILE A 225 -34.45 -0.13 25.09
N ASP A 226 -34.22 -0.71 23.90
CA ASP A 226 -34.74 -2.00 23.47
C ASP A 226 -33.77 -2.64 22.45
N GLU A 227 -34.15 -3.76 21.81
CA GLU A 227 -33.30 -4.49 20.84
C GLU A 227 -32.88 -3.66 19.61
N TYR A 228 -33.63 -2.62 19.26
CA TYR A 228 -33.43 -1.80 18.05
C TYR A 228 -33.39 -0.29 18.34
N THR A 229 -33.28 0.13 19.60
CA THR A 229 -33.22 1.54 19.98
C THR A 229 -32.03 1.79 20.91
N LEU A 230 -31.05 2.56 20.43
CA LEU A 230 -29.85 2.94 21.18
C LEU A 230 -29.93 4.41 21.62
N ARG A 231 -29.74 4.67 22.91
CA ARG A 231 -29.48 6.01 23.45
C ARG A 231 -27.98 6.20 23.66
N VAL A 232 -27.47 7.35 23.23
CA VAL A 232 -26.10 7.82 23.51
C VAL A 232 -26.21 9.16 24.23
N ARG A 233 -25.67 9.24 25.44
CA ARG A 233 -25.69 10.45 26.29
C ARG A 233 -24.28 10.95 26.58
N PHE A 234 -24.06 12.23 26.33
CA PHE A 234 -22.84 12.95 26.63
C PHE A 234 -23.01 13.78 27.90
N GLU A 235 -21.91 13.98 28.63
CA GLU A 235 -21.92 14.89 29.77
C GLU A 235 -22.02 16.34 29.31
N ASP A 236 -21.37 16.70 28.19
CA ASP A 236 -21.32 18.04 27.59
C ASP A 236 -21.96 18.05 26.18
N PRO A 237 -22.51 19.18 25.67
CA PRO A 237 -23.16 19.26 24.36
C PRO A 237 -22.20 18.89 23.23
N TYR A 238 -22.59 17.97 22.35
CA TYR A 238 -21.75 17.53 21.24
C TYR A 238 -22.44 17.63 19.87
N PRO A 239 -22.58 18.83 19.28
CA PRO A 239 -23.36 19.02 18.05
C PRO A 239 -22.82 18.30 16.80
N ASP A 240 -21.50 18.17 16.67
CA ASP A 240 -20.84 17.55 15.50
C ASP A 240 -20.73 16.01 15.61
N PHE A 241 -21.44 15.39 16.55
CA PHE A 241 -21.37 13.95 16.80
C PHE A 241 -21.78 13.12 15.57
N LEU A 242 -22.83 13.55 14.85
CA LEU A 242 -23.28 12.86 13.64
C LEU A 242 -22.27 12.94 12.51
N ASP A 243 -21.64 14.11 12.32
CA ASP A 243 -20.58 14.30 11.33
C ASP A 243 -19.42 13.33 11.57
N ARG A 244 -19.00 13.17 12.83
CA ARG A 244 -17.97 12.20 13.23
C ARG A 244 -18.41 10.76 13.00
N LEU A 245 -19.66 10.43 13.33
CA LEU A 245 -20.22 9.10 13.13
C LEU A 245 -20.36 8.72 11.64
N ALA A 246 -20.48 9.71 10.75
CA ALA A 246 -20.51 9.48 9.30
C ALA A 246 -19.11 9.25 8.69
N THR A 247 -18.03 9.53 9.42
CA THR A 247 -16.65 9.27 8.97
C THR A 247 -16.23 7.82 9.14
N TRP A 248 -15.02 7.47 8.66
CA TRP A 248 -14.44 6.12 8.79
C TRP A 248 -14.35 5.63 10.24
N HIS A 249 -14.19 6.56 11.18
CA HIS A 249 -14.22 6.29 12.61
C HIS A 249 -15.55 5.66 13.06
N GLY A 250 -16.69 6.09 12.50
CA GLY A 250 -18.00 5.56 12.85
C GLY A 250 -18.32 4.17 12.30
N GLN A 251 -17.48 3.59 11.45
CA GLN A 251 -17.69 2.22 10.95
C GLN A 251 -17.28 1.15 11.95
N GLU A 252 -16.34 1.46 12.86
CA GLU A 252 -15.83 0.49 13.84
C GLU A 252 -16.94 -0.02 14.77
N ILE A 253 -17.93 0.83 15.07
CA ILE A 253 -19.09 0.50 15.91
C ILE A 253 -19.94 -0.65 15.36
N LEU A 254 -19.88 -0.89 14.04
CA LEU A 254 -20.60 -1.97 13.35
C LEU A 254 -19.68 -3.16 13.03
N GLY A 255 -18.49 -3.19 13.60
CA GLY A 255 -17.45 -4.17 13.32
C GLY A 255 -17.37 -5.35 14.29
N SER A 256 -18.21 -5.40 15.33
CA SER A 256 -17.99 -6.29 16.48
C SER A 256 -19.20 -7.21 16.78
N PRO A 257 -19.32 -8.35 16.07
CA PRO A 257 -20.36 -9.34 16.31
C PRO A 257 -20.22 -9.98 17.70
N ALA A 258 -21.08 -9.61 18.64
CA ALA A 258 -20.93 -9.99 20.04
C ALA A 258 -20.97 -11.52 20.24
N HIS A 259 -21.83 -12.22 19.49
CA HIS A 259 -21.99 -13.67 19.56
C HIS A 259 -20.76 -14.45 19.09
N TYR A 260 -19.92 -13.84 18.25
CA TYR A 260 -18.68 -14.43 17.74
C TYR A 260 -17.48 -14.02 18.59
N LEU A 261 -17.27 -12.72 18.78
CA LEU A 261 -16.07 -12.17 19.42
C LEU A 261 -16.00 -12.42 20.93
N SER A 262 -17.14 -12.51 21.63
CA SER A 262 -17.16 -12.77 23.07
C SER A 262 -16.45 -14.07 23.47
N LYS A 263 -16.40 -15.07 22.57
CA LYS A 263 -15.72 -16.36 22.78
C LYS A 263 -14.20 -16.23 22.81
N TYR A 264 -13.66 -15.25 22.09
CA TYR A 264 -12.22 -14.98 21.97
C TYR A 264 -11.75 -13.84 22.89
N HIS A 265 -12.69 -13.19 23.60
CA HIS A 265 -12.38 -12.08 24.47
C HIS A 265 -11.51 -12.53 25.65
N PRO A 266 -10.35 -11.89 25.92
CA PRO A 266 -9.38 -12.34 26.92
C PRO A 266 -9.95 -12.53 28.33
N THR A 267 -10.95 -11.74 28.73
CA THR A 267 -11.58 -11.85 30.06
C THR A 267 -12.95 -12.53 30.10
N LEU A 268 -13.64 -12.67 28.96
CA LEU A 268 -15.00 -13.25 28.89
C LEU A 268 -15.02 -14.67 28.31
N GLY A 269 -14.06 -14.98 27.43
CA GLY A 269 -13.96 -16.28 26.78
C GLY A 269 -13.45 -17.36 27.74
N ASP A 270 -13.71 -18.61 27.37
CA ASP A 270 -13.16 -19.76 28.09
C ASP A 270 -11.65 -19.82 27.91
N GLN A 271 -10.89 -19.75 29.01
CA GLN A 271 -9.42 -19.65 28.96
C GLN A 271 -8.79 -20.86 28.28
N LYS A 272 -9.34 -22.06 28.49
CA LYS A 272 -8.83 -23.29 27.85
C LYS A 272 -9.03 -23.25 26.33
N PHE A 273 -10.18 -22.75 25.88
CA PHE A 273 -10.43 -22.54 24.45
C PHE A 273 -9.46 -21.52 23.86
N ILE A 274 -9.26 -20.38 24.54
CA ILE A 274 -8.32 -19.33 24.12
C ILE A 274 -6.89 -19.87 24.04
N GLU A 275 -6.40 -20.55 25.08
CA GLU A 275 -5.08 -21.18 25.12
C GLU A 275 -4.90 -22.17 23.96
N LYS A 276 -5.91 -23.02 23.70
CA LYS A 276 -5.88 -23.97 22.60
C LYS A 276 -5.84 -23.28 21.23
N GLU A 277 -6.61 -22.21 21.03
CA GLU A 277 -6.60 -21.45 19.77
C GLU A 277 -5.30 -20.65 19.59
N MET A 278 -4.72 -20.14 20.67
CA MET A 278 -3.40 -19.52 20.71
C MET A 278 -2.32 -20.52 20.28
N GLU A 279 -2.29 -21.72 20.86
CA GLU A 279 -1.38 -22.80 20.46
C GLU A 279 -1.58 -23.17 18.99
N ARG A 280 -2.83 -23.42 18.56
CA ARG A 280 -3.16 -23.80 17.18
C ARG A 280 -2.69 -22.78 16.15
N LYS A 281 -2.76 -21.48 16.47
CA LYS A 281 -2.41 -20.39 15.55
C LYS A 281 -0.97 -19.88 15.74
N GLY A 282 -0.23 -20.38 16.73
CA GLY A 282 1.10 -19.86 17.08
C GLY A 282 1.06 -18.43 17.61
N ILE A 283 -0.04 -18.01 18.24
CA ILE A 283 -0.25 -16.65 18.75
C ILE A 283 0.04 -16.63 20.26
N PRO A 284 1.01 -15.85 20.76
CA PRO A 284 1.46 -15.94 22.15
C PRO A 284 0.61 -15.15 23.16
N ASN A 285 -0.36 -14.33 22.71
CA ASN A 285 -1.15 -13.43 23.57
C ASN A 285 -2.67 -13.51 23.25
N PRO A 286 -3.57 -13.62 24.27
CA PRO A 286 -5.02 -13.58 24.06
C PRO A 286 -5.56 -12.33 23.35
N SER A 287 -5.06 -11.14 23.67
CA SER A 287 -5.48 -9.88 23.04
C SER A 287 -5.09 -9.84 21.57
N LEU A 288 -3.98 -10.48 21.21
CA LEU A 288 -3.65 -10.71 19.80
C LEU A 288 -4.55 -11.70 19.13
N LEU A 289 -4.89 -12.80 19.80
CA LEU A 289 -5.82 -13.75 19.24
C LEU A 289 -7.12 -13.03 18.90
N TYR A 290 -7.62 -12.19 19.81
CA TYR A 290 -8.78 -11.34 19.58
C TYR A 290 -8.60 -10.42 18.36
N SER A 291 -7.49 -9.66 18.30
CA SER A 291 -7.18 -8.77 17.18
C SER A 291 -7.08 -9.52 15.84
N TYR A 292 -6.44 -10.69 15.85
CA TYR A 292 -6.29 -11.58 14.70
C TYR A 292 -7.65 -12.10 14.22
N VAL A 293 -8.52 -12.56 15.13
CA VAL A 293 -9.86 -13.02 14.73
C VAL A 293 -10.77 -11.88 14.28
N LYS A 294 -10.58 -10.66 14.79
CA LYS A 294 -11.29 -9.46 14.30
C LYS A 294 -10.80 -9.01 12.91
N GLY A 295 -9.55 -9.31 12.59
CA GLY A 295 -8.88 -8.91 11.35
C GLY A 295 -9.71 -9.16 10.09
N TRP A 296 -9.62 -8.25 9.13
CA TRP A 296 -10.39 -8.33 7.87
C TRP A 296 -10.15 -9.62 7.07
N SER A 297 -8.94 -10.19 7.19
CA SER A 297 -8.51 -11.42 6.52
C SER A 297 -9.03 -12.69 7.18
N ASN A 298 -9.63 -12.61 8.38
CA ASN A 298 -10.30 -13.76 8.98
C ASN A 298 -11.60 -14.06 8.22
N THR A 299 -11.66 -15.25 7.61
CA THR A 299 -12.78 -15.72 6.79
C THR A 299 -14.02 -16.11 7.58
N GLU A 300 -13.85 -16.36 8.87
CA GLU A 300 -14.94 -16.76 9.76
C GLU A 300 -15.65 -15.57 10.39
N HIS A 301 -14.97 -14.41 10.48
CA HIS A 301 -15.51 -13.23 11.13
C HIS A 301 -16.80 -12.76 10.44
N PRO A 302 -17.95 -12.74 11.14
CA PRO A 302 -19.20 -12.25 10.58
C PRO A 302 -19.12 -10.74 10.26
N ARG A 303 -19.60 -10.30 9.10
CA ARG A 303 -19.56 -8.88 8.68
C ARG A 303 -20.91 -8.38 8.19
N LEU A 304 -21.08 -7.06 8.27
CA LEU A 304 -22.19 -6.34 7.65
C LEU A 304 -21.85 -5.79 6.26
N TRP A 305 -20.64 -6.04 5.76
CA TRP A 305 -20.15 -5.50 4.49
C TRP A 305 -20.92 -6.07 3.29
N PRO A 306 -20.98 -5.34 2.14
CA PRO A 306 -21.62 -5.83 0.92
C PRO A 306 -20.90 -7.05 0.33
N TRP A 307 -19.58 -7.13 0.48
CA TRP A 307 -18.78 -8.30 0.14
C TRP A 307 -18.00 -8.81 1.35
N ILE A 308 -17.90 -10.13 1.47
CA ILE A 308 -17.24 -10.84 2.56
C ILE A 308 -16.08 -11.69 2.06
N TYR A 309 -15.03 -11.76 2.87
CA TYR A 309 -13.88 -12.61 2.61
C TYR A 309 -14.16 -13.99 3.17
N ARG A 310 -14.29 -15.01 2.32
CA ARG A 310 -14.63 -16.39 2.73
C ARG A 310 -13.58 -17.43 2.36
N THR A 311 -12.65 -17.07 1.50
CA THR A 311 -11.56 -17.93 1.06
C THR A 311 -10.25 -17.23 1.36
N TYR A 312 -9.51 -17.75 2.33
CA TYR A 312 -8.25 -17.14 2.72
C TYR A 312 -7.23 -17.31 1.60
N GLN A 313 -6.70 -16.19 1.15
CA GLN A 313 -5.51 -16.10 0.32
C GLN A 313 -4.46 -15.31 1.09
N PRO A 314 -3.29 -15.89 1.34
CA PRO A 314 -2.21 -15.17 2.02
C PRO A 314 -1.68 -14.00 1.18
N ASN A 315 -1.93 -14.05 -0.13
CA ASN A 315 -1.30 -13.22 -1.13
C ASN A 315 -2.38 -12.59 -2.04
N PRO A 316 -2.29 -11.28 -2.34
CA PRO A 316 -3.17 -10.66 -3.32
C PRO A 316 -3.17 -11.42 -4.66
N PRO A 317 -4.30 -11.43 -5.38
CA PRO A 317 -5.50 -10.64 -5.11
C PRO A 317 -6.34 -11.17 -3.95
N TYR A 318 -6.88 -10.29 -3.12
CA TYR A 318 -7.90 -10.67 -2.15
C TYR A 318 -9.27 -10.65 -2.80
N ILE A 319 -10.02 -11.74 -2.64
CA ILE A 319 -11.29 -11.94 -3.35
C ILE A 319 -12.40 -12.05 -2.33
N PHE A 320 -13.31 -11.09 -2.41
CA PHE A 320 -14.51 -11.07 -1.63
C PHE A 320 -15.67 -11.53 -2.51
N VAL A 321 -16.56 -12.31 -1.92
CA VAL A 321 -17.82 -12.71 -2.53
C VAL A 321 -18.96 -11.93 -1.90
N ARG A 322 -20.06 -11.72 -2.62
CA ARG A 322 -21.20 -10.98 -2.07
C ARG A 322 -21.68 -11.54 -0.73
N ASN A 323 -22.16 -10.67 0.15
CA ASN A 323 -22.72 -11.06 1.42
C ASN A 323 -24.20 -11.47 1.24
N PRO A 324 -24.57 -12.75 1.48
CA PRO A 324 -25.95 -13.17 1.37
C PRO A 324 -26.85 -12.55 2.45
N TYR A 325 -26.33 -11.97 3.53
CA TYR A 325 -27.17 -11.30 4.52
C TYR A 325 -27.05 -9.78 4.47
N TYR A 326 -26.57 -9.23 3.34
CA TYR A 326 -26.53 -7.78 3.19
C TYR A 326 -27.94 -7.17 3.27
N PHE A 327 -28.07 -6.11 4.05
CA PHE A 327 -29.34 -5.56 4.55
C PHE A 327 -29.92 -4.44 3.66
N ALA A 328 -29.35 -4.23 2.47
CA ALA A 328 -29.78 -3.20 1.54
C ALA A 328 -30.40 -3.79 0.27
N VAL A 329 -31.36 -3.06 -0.29
CA VAL A 329 -32.08 -3.37 -1.53
C VAL A 329 -32.14 -2.13 -2.41
N ASP A 330 -32.41 -2.34 -3.69
CA ASP A 330 -32.81 -1.25 -4.59
C ASP A 330 -34.32 -0.90 -4.46
N PRO A 331 -34.83 0.13 -5.18
CA PRO A 331 -36.24 0.49 -5.12
C PRO A 331 -37.23 -0.60 -5.59
N GLU A 332 -36.77 -1.63 -6.29
CA GLU A 332 -37.55 -2.78 -6.77
C GLU A 332 -37.40 -4.03 -5.87
N GLY A 333 -36.68 -3.91 -4.76
CA GLY A 333 -36.52 -4.99 -3.79
C GLY A 333 -35.49 -6.04 -4.19
N ASN A 334 -34.59 -5.71 -5.14
CA ASN A 334 -33.44 -6.54 -5.46
C ASN A 334 -32.37 -6.36 -4.38
N GLN A 335 -31.97 -7.45 -3.74
CA GLN A 335 -30.92 -7.44 -2.72
C GLN A 335 -29.57 -7.03 -3.31
N LEU A 336 -28.92 -6.05 -2.70
CA LEU A 336 -27.58 -5.58 -3.07
C LEU A 336 -26.49 -6.44 -2.40
N PRO A 337 -25.22 -6.41 -2.87
CA PRO A 337 -24.74 -5.70 -4.05
C PRO A 337 -25.13 -6.38 -5.36
N TYR A 338 -25.18 -5.62 -6.46
CA TYR A 338 -25.37 -6.21 -7.80
C TYR A 338 -24.17 -7.04 -8.26
N ILE A 339 -22.95 -6.54 -8.04
CA ILE A 339 -21.72 -7.25 -8.39
C ILE A 339 -21.45 -8.40 -7.41
N ASP A 340 -21.07 -9.57 -7.95
CA ASP A 340 -20.93 -10.80 -7.17
C ASP A 340 -19.58 -10.93 -6.46
N ARG A 341 -18.52 -10.37 -7.07
CA ARG A 341 -17.15 -10.45 -6.56
C ARG A 341 -16.49 -9.09 -6.49
N PHE A 342 -15.74 -8.86 -5.41
CA PHE A 342 -14.87 -7.71 -5.27
C PHE A 342 -13.42 -8.20 -5.15
N ILE A 343 -12.56 -7.77 -6.09
CA ILE A 343 -11.19 -8.29 -6.26
C ILE A 343 -10.21 -7.15 -6.05
N VAL A 344 -9.33 -7.32 -5.06
CA VAL A 344 -8.33 -6.30 -4.69
C VAL A 344 -6.93 -6.85 -4.91
N GLN A 345 -6.27 -6.33 -5.93
CA GLN A 345 -4.86 -6.59 -6.24
C GLN A 345 -3.95 -5.60 -5.49
N GLU A 346 -2.68 -5.94 -5.34
CA GLU A 346 -1.65 -5.00 -4.90
C GLU A 346 -0.61 -4.82 -6.01
N ARG A 347 -0.21 -3.57 -6.28
CA ARG A 347 0.78 -3.21 -7.31
C ARG A 347 1.78 -2.20 -6.72
N GLN A 348 3.04 -2.24 -7.17
CA GLN A 348 4.08 -1.34 -6.65
C GLN A 348 4.18 -0.04 -7.43
N GLY A 349 4.37 1.08 -6.72
CA GLY A 349 4.51 2.41 -7.31
C GLY A 349 3.37 2.72 -8.28
N ASP A 350 3.65 3.46 -9.35
CA ASP A 350 2.64 3.89 -10.34
C ASP A 350 2.00 2.72 -11.15
N MET A 351 2.37 1.46 -10.91
CA MET A 351 1.87 0.32 -11.71
C MET A 351 0.37 0.06 -11.55
N ALA A 352 -0.23 0.43 -10.40
CA ALA A 352 -1.68 0.40 -10.25
C ALA A 352 -2.37 1.38 -11.23
N ASP A 353 -1.79 2.57 -11.39
CA ASP A 353 -2.28 3.61 -12.28
C ASP A 353 -2.08 3.24 -13.75
N VAL A 354 -0.92 2.68 -14.09
CA VAL A 354 -0.64 2.17 -15.45
C VAL A 354 -1.59 1.04 -15.82
N ALA A 355 -1.88 0.10 -14.91
CA ALA A 355 -2.84 -0.97 -15.15
C ALA A 355 -4.26 -0.41 -15.42
N ALA A 356 -4.66 0.65 -14.70
CA ALA A 356 -5.92 1.35 -14.97
C ALA A 356 -5.94 2.00 -16.35
N ILE A 357 -4.86 2.68 -16.73
CA ILE A 357 -4.66 3.31 -18.06
C ILE A 357 -4.65 2.27 -19.19
N ASN A 358 -4.28 1.03 -18.89
CA ASN A 358 -4.34 -0.07 -19.85
C ASN A 358 -5.73 -0.75 -19.92
N GLY A 359 -6.70 -0.34 -19.10
CA GLY A 359 -8.04 -0.95 -19.05
C GLY A 359 -8.13 -2.25 -18.24
N GLU A 360 -7.11 -2.58 -17.44
CA GLU A 360 -7.06 -3.83 -16.67
C GLU A 360 -7.91 -3.78 -15.40
N LEU A 361 -8.15 -2.59 -14.86
CA LEU A 361 -8.92 -2.36 -13.64
C LEU A 361 -10.33 -1.86 -13.98
N SER A 362 -11.33 -2.23 -13.16
CA SER A 362 -12.69 -1.70 -13.26
C SER A 362 -12.76 -0.24 -12.81
N TYR A 363 -11.95 0.10 -11.80
CA TYR A 363 -11.94 1.41 -11.17
C TYR A 363 -10.57 1.74 -10.57
N ARG A 364 -10.14 2.98 -10.73
CA ARG A 364 -8.95 3.52 -10.07
C ARG A 364 -9.16 4.98 -9.71
N MET A 365 -8.97 5.32 -8.44
CA MET A 365 -9.13 6.67 -7.90
C MET A 365 -7.81 7.16 -7.30
N GLY A 366 -7.50 8.44 -7.42
CA GLY A 366 -6.29 8.99 -6.81
C GLY A 366 -5.03 8.75 -7.64
N MET A 367 -5.18 8.84 -8.96
CA MET A 367 -4.06 8.81 -9.89
C MET A 367 -3.13 10.04 -9.69
N PRO A 368 -1.80 9.86 -9.70
CA PRO A 368 -0.85 10.95 -9.74
C PRO A 368 -1.08 11.83 -10.96
N PHE A 369 -1.04 13.15 -10.76
CA PHE A 369 -1.32 14.11 -11.82
C PHE A 369 -0.42 13.95 -13.05
N ARG A 370 0.86 13.59 -12.86
CA ARG A 370 1.81 13.37 -13.97
C ARG A 370 1.35 12.32 -14.99
N LEU A 371 0.47 11.38 -14.60
CA LEU A 371 -0.08 10.35 -15.47
C LEU A 371 -1.41 10.74 -16.12
N TYR A 372 -1.97 11.89 -15.75
CA TYR A 372 -3.28 12.35 -16.22
C TYR A 372 -3.33 12.46 -17.75
N SER A 373 -2.36 13.13 -18.36
CA SER A 373 -2.32 13.33 -19.81
C SER A 373 -2.20 12.01 -20.56
N LEU A 374 -1.45 11.05 -20.01
CA LEU A 374 -1.36 9.70 -20.56
C LEU A 374 -2.70 8.97 -20.44
N ALA A 375 -3.37 9.06 -19.29
CA ALA A 375 -4.69 8.49 -19.08
C ALA A 375 -5.73 9.05 -20.05
N MET A 376 -5.75 10.37 -20.26
CA MET A 376 -6.66 10.99 -21.25
C MET A 376 -6.34 10.53 -22.68
N ALA A 377 -5.05 10.45 -23.04
CA ALA A 377 -4.64 10.02 -24.38
C ALA A 377 -4.94 8.53 -24.68
N GLN A 378 -4.95 7.67 -23.65
CA GLN A 378 -5.18 6.22 -23.80
C GLN A 378 -6.63 5.79 -23.54
N ARG A 379 -7.51 6.67 -23.07
CA ARG A 379 -8.88 6.30 -22.60
C ARG A 379 -9.70 5.49 -23.61
N HIS A 380 -9.62 5.83 -24.90
CA HIS A 380 -10.33 5.12 -25.95
C HIS A 380 -9.72 3.75 -26.26
N ILE A 381 -8.39 3.61 -26.12
CA ILE A 381 -7.68 2.35 -26.34
C ILE A 381 -7.88 1.42 -25.14
N GLY A 382 -7.76 1.95 -23.92
CA GLY A 382 -7.98 1.19 -22.68
C GLY A 382 -9.47 0.96 -22.35
N GLY A 383 -10.41 1.56 -23.09
CA GLY A 383 -11.85 1.33 -22.91
C GLY A 383 -12.37 1.83 -21.56
N TYR A 384 -12.06 3.07 -21.19
CA TYR A 384 -12.54 3.69 -19.95
C TYR A 384 -12.86 5.18 -20.13
N GLU A 385 -13.57 5.72 -19.14
CA GLU A 385 -13.82 7.13 -18.95
C GLU A 385 -13.00 7.67 -17.76
N VAL A 386 -12.73 8.97 -17.76
CA VAL A 386 -12.04 9.66 -16.66
C VAL A 386 -13.01 10.66 -16.02
N TYR A 387 -13.39 10.42 -14.78
CA TYR A 387 -14.22 11.34 -13.98
C TYR A 387 -13.33 12.26 -13.15
N HIS A 388 -13.87 13.42 -12.79
CA HIS A 388 -13.13 14.48 -12.09
C HIS A 388 -13.84 14.82 -10.80
N TRP A 389 -13.44 14.15 -9.73
CA TRP A 389 -14.03 14.38 -8.42
C TRP A 389 -13.37 15.58 -7.73
N PRO A 390 -14.13 16.53 -7.17
CA PRO A 390 -13.56 17.66 -6.46
C PRO A 390 -12.67 17.17 -5.32
N ARG A 391 -11.42 17.64 -5.29
CA ARG A 391 -10.52 17.44 -4.16
C ARG A 391 -10.87 18.44 -3.08
N LEU A 392 -11.39 17.96 -1.95
CA LEU A 392 -11.53 18.80 -0.75
C LEU A 392 -10.22 18.88 0.04
N ASN A 393 -9.21 18.14 -0.41
CA ASN A 393 -7.83 18.14 0.06
C ASN A 393 -7.10 19.16 -0.80
N GLY A 394 -6.95 20.41 -0.35
CA GLY A 394 -6.32 21.46 -1.19
C GLY A 394 -5.05 21.00 -1.92
N THR A 395 -3.97 20.71 -1.19
CA THR A 395 -2.72 20.22 -1.78
C THR A 395 -2.11 19.08 -0.98
N GLU A 396 -1.42 18.17 -1.65
CA GLU A 396 -0.65 17.08 -1.00
C GLU A 396 0.74 17.56 -0.54
N PHE A 397 1.05 18.85 -0.72
CA PHE A 397 2.29 19.46 -0.28
C PHE A 397 2.00 20.77 0.43
N LEU A 398 1.77 20.70 1.74
CA LEU A 398 1.65 21.88 2.60
C LEU A 398 2.97 22.09 3.35
N ILE A 399 3.31 23.36 3.56
CA ILE A 399 4.48 23.76 4.34
C ILE A 399 4.01 24.15 5.74
N PHE A 400 4.61 23.54 6.74
CA PHE A 400 4.32 23.73 8.16
C PHE A 400 5.52 24.37 8.85
N PRO A 401 5.51 25.70 9.04
CA PRO A 401 6.41 26.36 9.97
C PRO A 401 6.07 25.92 11.41
N ASN A 402 7.05 25.43 12.18
CA ASN A 402 6.79 24.91 13.52
C ASN A 402 6.79 26.02 14.58
N HIS A 403 5.60 26.41 15.03
CA HIS A 403 5.40 27.43 16.06
C HIS A 403 5.74 26.93 17.47
N ASN A 404 5.91 25.63 17.66
CA ASN A 404 6.33 25.02 18.91
C ASN A 404 7.77 24.49 18.84
N LEU A 405 8.62 24.98 17.93
CA LEU A 405 10.01 24.54 17.78
C LEU A 405 10.77 24.50 19.12
N LYS A 406 11.19 23.31 19.55
CA LYS A 406 12.04 23.04 20.73
C LYS A 406 11.77 24.01 21.91
N PRO A 407 10.59 23.94 22.53
CA PRO A 407 10.06 24.99 23.41
C PRO A 407 10.94 25.22 24.66
N TYR A 408 11.60 24.18 25.16
CA TYR A 408 12.49 24.23 26.33
C TYR A 408 13.97 24.43 26.01
N SER A 409 14.34 24.59 24.73
CA SER A 409 15.74 24.82 24.38
C SER A 409 16.19 26.20 24.86
N ASN A 410 17.31 26.23 25.57
CA ASN A 410 18.02 27.45 25.95
C ASN A 410 19.05 27.88 24.90
N ASP A 411 19.16 27.15 23.78
CA ASP A 411 20.04 27.50 22.66
C ASP A 411 19.54 28.81 22.00
N PRO A 412 20.37 29.88 22.00
CA PRO A 412 20.01 31.15 21.38
C PRO A 412 19.67 31.04 19.88
N GLU A 413 20.29 30.11 19.14
CA GLU A 413 19.95 29.88 17.74
C GLU A 413 18.51 29.38 17.58
N VAL A 414 18.12 28.39 18.39
CA VAL A 414 16.78 27.82 18.39
C VAL A 414 15.72 28.85 18.76
N ILE A 415 16.01 29.70 19.76
CA ILE A 415 15.10 30.78 20.19
C ILE A 415 14.90 31.78 19.04
N ARG A 416 15.98 32.25 18.40
CA ARG A 416 15.91 33.17 17.25
C ARG A 416 15.09 32.58 16.09
N LYS A 417 15.32 31.31 15.75
CA LYS A 417 14.55 30.60 14.71
C LYS A 417 13.07 30.48 15.06
N ARG A 418 12.76 30.12 16.30
CA ARG A 418 11.37 30.00 16.78
C ARG A 418 10.63 31.33 16.70
N ASP A 419 11.27 32.42 17.12
CA ASP A 419 10.66 33.75 17.09
C ASP A 419 10.49 34.25 15.66
N LEU A 420 11.45 33.96 14.78
CA LEU A 420 11.35 34.23 13.34
C LEU A 420 10.17 33.47 12.71
N ILE A 421 10.06 32.16 12.95
CA ILE A 421 8.99 31.30 12.42
C ILE A 421 7.60 31.76 12.91
N ARG A 422 7.49 32.20 14.16
CA ARG A 422 6.25 32.72 14.75
C ARG A 422 5.84 34.09 14.20
N ASN A 423 6.76 34.85 13.61
CA ASN A 423 6.45 36.15 13.03
C ASN A 423 5.59 36.00 11.76
N LYS A 424 4.41 36.64 11.72
CA LYS A 424 3.51 36.55 10.56
C LYS A 424 4.15 37.10 9.28
N SER A 425 4.94 38.17 9.37
CA SER A 425 5.61 38.80 8.22
C SER A 425 6.63 37.86 7.59
N PHE A 426 7.29 37.01 8.38
CA PHE A 426 8.18 35.97 7.86
C PHE A 426 7.42 34.94 7.04
N ARG A 427 6.29 34.42 7.54
CA ARG A 427 5.46 33.45 6.81
C ARG A 427 4.82 34.05 5.55
N GLN A 428 4.38 35.30 5.63
CA GLN A 428 3.92 36.07 4.47
C GLN A 428 5.02 36.22 3.42
N ALA A 429 6.26 36.53 3.83
CA ALA A 429 7.40 36.60 2.92
C ALA A 429 7.71 35.25 2.28
N LEU A 430 7.66 34.13 3.02
CA LEU A 430 7.81 32.79 2.44
C LEU A 430 6.76 32.49 1.37
N SER A 431 5.52 32.96 1.59
CA SER A 431 4.42 32.79 0.62
C SER A 431 4.61 33.64 -0.64
N LEU A 432 5.01 34.91 -0.50
CA LEU A 432 5.22 35.85 -1.61
C LEU A 432 6.48 35.53 -2.43
N ALA A 433 7.49 34.92 -1.80
CA ALA A 433 8.73 34.51 -2.47
C ALA A 433 8.57 33.27 -3.35
N MET A 434 7.38 32.66 -3.38
CA MET A 434 7.12 31.42 -4.11
C MET A 434 6.42 31.70 -5.44
N ASP A 435 7.05 31.32 -6.55
CA ASP A 435 6.46 31.41 -7.89
C ASP A 435 5.58 30.17 -8.14
N ARG A 436 4.29 30.34 -7.82
CA ARG A 436 3.26 29.31 -7.97
C ARG A 436 2.96 29.01 -9.44
N GLU A 437 3.12 29.98 -10.36
CA GLU A 437 2.92 29.73 -11.79
C GLU A 437 4.04 28.86 -12.36
N PHE A 438 5.28 29.11 -11.95
CA PHE A 438 6.41 28.26 -12.30
C PHE A 438 6.23 26.84 -11.75
N ILE A 439 5.88 26.71 -10.47
CA ILE A 439 5.56 25.42 -9.85
C ILE A 439 4.44 24.72 -10.62
N SER A 440 3.38 25.44 -10.99
CA SER A 440 2.26 24.91 -11.77
C SER A 440 2.74 24.32 -13.09
N LYS A 441 3.57 25.05 -13.86
CA LYS A 441 4.09 24.60 -15.15
C LYS A 441 5.00 23.38 -15.04
N VAL A 442 5.91 23.35 -14.06
CA VAL A 442 6.93 22.30 -13.92
C VAL A 442 6.35 21.02 -13.32
N GLU A 443 5.59 21.12 -12.23
CA GLU A 443 5.12 19.95 -11.48
C GLU A 443 3.70 19.52 -11.86
N TYR A 444 2.86 20.46 -12.30
CA TYR A 444 1.43 20.25 -12.55
C TYR A 444 0.99 20.57 -13.98
N SER A 445 1.94 20.66 -14.94
CA SER A 445 1.65 20.96 -16.36
C SER A 445 0.74 22.18 -16.58
N GLY A 446 0.87 23.20 -15.73
CA GLY A 446 0.12 24.46 -15.78
C GLY A 446 -1.25 24.42 -15.08
N LEU A 447 -1.59 23.32 -14.41
CA LEU A 447 -2.95 23.07 -13.93
C LEU A 447 -3.11 23.13 -12.41
N LEU A 448 -2.06 23.51 -11.68
CA LEU A 448 -2.17 23.91 -10.28
C LEU A 448 -2.86 25.28 -10.20
N GLU A 449 -3.88 25.39 -9.36
CA GLU A 449 -4.51 26.68 -9.06
C GLU A 449 -3.70 27.41 -7.99
N PRO A 450 -3.12 28.61 -8.25
CA PRO A 450 -2.47 29.40 -7.23
C PRO A 450 -3.48 29.83 -6.16
N ALA A 451 -3.37 29.27 -4.96
CA ALA A 451 -4.27 29.54 -3.85
C ALA A 451 -3.61 29.21 -2.52
N GLN A 452 -3.95 29.94 -1.46
CA GLN A 452 -3.67 29.53 -0.09
C GLN A 452 -4.68 28.52 0.42
N LEU A 453 -4.26 27.75 1.43
CA LEU A 453 -5.10 26.75 2.06
C LEU A 453 -6.35 27.40 2.65
N SER A 454 -7.46 27.17 1.98
CA SER A 454 -8.81 27.56 2.36
C SER A 454 -9.73 26.34 2.28
N PRO A 455 -10.87 26.35 2.98
CA PRO A 455 -11.91 25.36 2.74
C PRO A 455 -12.29 25.42 1.25
N ALA A 456 -12.68 24.30 0.65
CA ALA A 456 -13.05 24.28 -0.77
C ALA A 456 -14.30 25.15 -1.03
N PRO A 457 -14.51 25.67 -2.25
CA PRO A 457 -15.72 26.43 -2.62
C PRO A 457 -17.03 25.70 -2.29
N GLU A 458 -17.00 24.38 -2.32
CA GLU A 458 -18.13 23.50 -2.01
C GLU A 458 -18.41 23.44 -0.50
N SER A 459 -17.47 23.79 0.37
CA SER A 459 -17.66 23.81 1.83
C SER A 459 -18.71 24.83 2.26
N ASN A 460 -19.40 24.53 3.37
CA ASN A 460 -20.27 25.52 4.05
C ASN A 460 -19.45 26.64 4.72
N PHE A 461 -18.13 26.47 4.82
CA PHE A 461 -17.18 27.37 5.48
C PHE A 461 -16.19 28.00 4.49
N PHE A 462 -16.50 28.02 3.19
CA PHE A 462 -15.65 28.62 2.17
C PHE A 462 -15.27 30.06 2.54
N HIS A 463 -13.99 30.40 2.34
CA HIS A 463 -13.48 31.72 2.68
C HIS A 463 -12.55 32.24 1.57
N GLU A 464 -13.11 33.10 0.72
CA GLU A 464 -12.42 33.69 -0.44
C GLU A 464 -11.19 34.52 -0.05
N GLY A 465 -11.26 35.33 1.01
CA GLY A 465 -10.13 36.16 1.45
C GLY A 465 -8.88 35.33 1.77
N LEU A 466 -9.03 34.31 2.61
CA LEU A 466 -7.99 33.31 2.89
C LEU A 466 -7.45 32.65 1.61
N ARG A 467 -8.31 32.22 0.68
CA ARG A 467 -7.88 31.59 -0.59
C ARG A 467 -6.89 32.47 -1.37
N ASN A 468 -7.12 33.78 -1.36
CA ASN A 468 -6.36 34.76 -2.13
C ASN A 468 -5.26 35.49 -1.32
N SER A 469 -4.96 35.04 -0.09
CA SER A 469 -4.03 35.76 0.80
C SER A 469 -2.56 35.52 0.43
N TYR A 470 -1.81 36.54 0.00
CA TYR A 470 -0.36 36.45 -0.28
C TYR A 470 0.02 35.33 -1.28
N ILE A 471 -0.79 35.18 -2.34
CA ILE A 471 -0.58 34.16 -3.38
C ILE A 471 0.27 34.67 -4.54
N GLU A 472 0.36 35.98 -4.69
CA GLU A 472 1.14 36.67 -5.69
C GLU A 472 2.64 36.40 -5.53
N TYR A 473 3.34 36.19 -6.64
CA TYR A 473 4.80 36.12 -6.65
C TYR A 473 5.37 37.54 -6.66
N ASP A 474 5.92 37.97 -5.53
CA ASP A 474 6.51 39.30 -5.34
C ASP A 474 7.74 39.18 -4.44
N SER A 475 8.88 38.89 -5.07
CA SER A 475 10.16 38.71 -4.39
C SER A 475 10.68 40.00 -3.73
N LEU A 476 10.32 41.18 -4.26
CA LEU A 476 10.69 42.47 -3.69
C LEU A 476 9.91 42.73 -2.40
N ARG A 477 8.59 42.57 -2.42
CA ARG A 477 7.76 42.70 -1.22
C ARG A 477 8.08 41.66 -0.17
N ALA A 478 8.41 40.43 -0.58
CA ALA A 478 8.95 39.42 0.33
C ALA A 478 10.25 39.90 0.98
N GLY A 479 11.17 40.47 0.20
CA GLY A 479 12.40 41.08 0.68
C GLY A 479 12.16 42.19 1.71
N ASP A 480 11.25 43.12 1.40
CA ASP A 480 10.88 44.24 2.29
C ASP A 480 10.28 43.77 3.61
N LEU A 481 9.46 42.71 3.59
CA LEU A 481 8.91 42.12 4.81
C LEU A 481 10.01 41.51 5.68
N LEU A 482 11.00 40.85 5.06
CA LEU A 482 12.17 40.31 5.76
C LEU A 482 13.04 41.44 6.35
N ASP A 483 13.21 42.55 5.63
CA ASP A 483 13.95 43.72 6.11
C ASP A 483 13.24 44.39 7.30
N LYS A 484 11.91 44.53 7.25
CA LYS A 484 11.09 45.11 8.33
C LYS A 484 11.17 44.33 9.64
N ILE A 485 11.41 43.02 9.58
CA ILE A 485 11.60 42.17 10.77
C ILE A 485 13.07 42.04 11.19
N GLY A 486 13.96 42.85 10.61
CA GLY A 486 15.35 42.96 11.02
C GLY A 486 16.34 42.04 10.29
N LEU A 487 15.93 41.30 9.25
CA LEU A 487 16.82 40.42 8.48
C LEU A 487 17.54 41.13 7.34
N TYR A 488 17.97 42.38 7.53
CA TYR A 488 18.61 43.20 6.48
C TYR A 488 20.10 42.88 6.25
N GLY A 489 20.80 42.34 7.26
CA GLY A 489 22.20 41.94 7.15
C GLY A 489 22.42 40.86 6.10
N ARG A 490 23.62 40.79 5.51
CA ARG A 490 24.03 39.77 4.54
C ARG A 490 25.42 39.23 4.87
N ASP A 491 25.62 37.93 4.71
CA ASP A 491 26.93 37.31 4.80
C ASP A 491 27.69 37.33 3.46
N LYS A 492 28.92 36.79 3.46
CA LYS A 492 29.80 36.78 2.27
C LYS A 492 29.24 35.99 1.10
N GLU A 493 28.30 35.08 1.34
CA GLU A 493 27.64 34.27 0.32
C GLU A 493 26.36 34.94 -0.20
N GLY A 494 26.01 36.13 0.32
CA GLY A 494 24.82 36.89 -0.09
C GLY A 494 23.54 36.51 0.64
N PHE A 495 23.61 35.68 1.68
CA PHE A 495 22.43 35.26 2.45
C PHE A 495 22.19 36.15 3.67
N ARG A 496 20.91 36.31 4.04
CA ARG A 496 20.44 37.06 5.20
C ARG A 496 21.08 36.54 6.49
N THR A 497 21.36 37.44 7.42
CA THR A 497 21.81 37.12 8.79
C THR A 497 20.75 37.55 9.80
N PHE A 498 20.83 37.01 11.02
CA PHE A 498 20.08 37.55 12.14
C PHE A 498 20.54 39.00 12.48
N PRO A 499 19.75 39.78 13.22
CA PRO A 499 20.09 41.17 13.57
C PRO A 499 21.41 41.33 14.35
N ASP A 500 21.86 40.28 15.02
CA ASP A 500 23.13 40.20 15.75
C ASP A 500 24.31 39.78 14.87
N GLY A 501 24.09 39.57 13.57
CA GLY A 501 25.10 39.16 12.59
C GLY A 501 25.31 37.65 12.49
N GLU A 502 24.64 36.84 13.31
CA GLU A 502 24.74 35.39 13.25
C GLU A 502 24.11 34.82 11.97
N ARG A 503 24.66 33.68 11.53
CA ARG A 503 24.25 33.05 10.27
C ARG A 503 22.81 32.53 10.36
N LEU A 504 21.94 32.93 9.42
CA LEU A 504 20.62 32.31 9.26
C LEU A 504 20.76 31.07 8.36
N LEU A 505 20.31 29.92 8.86
CA LEU A 505 20.20 28.66 8.13
C LEU A 505 18.92 27.96 8.56
N LEU A 506 18.07 27.60 7.60
CA LEU A 506 16.81 26.90 7.84
C LEU A 506 16.82 25.51 7.19
N TYR A 507 16.30 24.53 7.91
CA TYR A 507 16.07 23.19 7.38
C TYR A 507 14.61 23.03 6.97
N PHE A 508 14.42 22.49 5.75
CA PHE A 508 13.12 22.18 5.19
C PHE A 508 12.99 20.67 4.98
N ASP A 509 12.35 19.99 5.94
CA ASP A 509 12.29 18.52 5.99
C ASP A 509 10.99 17.97 5.37
N PHE A 510 11.09 16.98 4.47
CA PHE A 510 9.95 16.35 3.81
C PHE A 510 10.02 14.82 3.85
N LEU A 511 8.85 14.18 3.76
CA LEU A 511 8.66 12.76 4.10
C LEU A 511 8.60 11.78 2.91
N SER A 512 8.45 12.28 1.68
CA SER A 512 8.27 11.41 0.50
C SER A 512 9.20 11.74 -0.67
N PHE A 513 9.65 10.71 -1.39
CA PHE A 513 10.47 10.87 -2.59
C PHE A 513 9.76 11.61 -3.72
N ASN A 514 8.44 11.45 -3.86
CA ASN A 514 7.65 12.17 -4.87
C ASN A 514 7.47 13.67 -4.57
N GLN A 515 7.91 14.13 -3.40
CA GLN A 515 7.84 15.53 -2.96
C GLN A 515 9.19 16.26 -3.08
N ARG A 516 10.25 15.55 -3.50
CA ARG A 516 11.62 16.07 -3.53
C ARG A 516 11.77 17.27 -4.46
N ASP A 517 11.26 17.17 -5.68
CA ASP A 517 11.50 18.17 -6.72
C ASP A 517 10.82 19.50 -6.35
N LEU A 518 9.55 19.43 -5.94
CA LEU A 518 8.82 20.56 -5.39
C LEU A 518 9.53 21.22 -4.18
N ALA A 519 10.04 20.41 -3.24
CA ALA A 519 10.75 20.95 -2.08
C ALA A 519 12.05 21.68 -2.47
N GLN A 520 12.77 21.18 -3.47
CA GLN A 520 13.99 21.81 -3.98
C GLN A 520 13.69 23.09 -4.75
N ILE A 521 12.63 23.13 -5.56
CA ILE A 521 12.17 24.33 -6.29
C ILE A 521 11.84 25.44 -5.30
N ILE A 522 11.03 25.14 -4.28
CA ILE A 522 10.62 26.12 -3.26
C ILE A 522 11.83 26.62 -2.46
N ALA A 523 12.73 25.71 -2.05
CA ALA A 523 13.95 26.09 -1.36
C ALA A 523 14.87 26.96 -2.23
N ALA A 524 14.92 26.73 -3.55
CA ALA A 524 15.67 27.57 -4.48
C ALA A 524 15.06 28.98 -4.58
N GLN A 525 13.74 29.09 -4.71
CA GLN A 525 13.04 30.39 -4.75
C GLN A 525 13.21 31.19 -3.45
N TRP A 526 13.19 30.55 -2.28
CA TRP A 526 13.50 31.22 -1.01
C TRP A 526 14.96 31.69 -0.91
N ARG A 527 15.91 31.01 -1.57
CA ARG A 527 17.30 31.48 -1.64
C ARG A 527 17.45 32.76 -2.46
N GLU A 528 16.59 32.99 -3.46
CA GLU A 528 16.61 34.22 -4.27
C GLU A 528 16.28 35.47 -3.44
N VAL A 529 15.40 35.36 -2.44
CA VAL A 529 15.13 36.45 -1.48
C VAL A 529 16.16 36.52 -0.34
N GLY A 530 17.24 35.74 -0.43
CA GLY A 530 18.36 35.72 0.50
C GLY A 530 18.20 34.79 1.70
N LEU A 531 17.22 33.88 1.74
CA LEU A 531 17.09 32.91 2.83
C LEU A 531 17.93 31.66 2.54
N ARG A 532 18.84 31.29 3.43
CA ARG A 532 19.59 30.03 3.29
C ARG A 532 18.73 28.86 3.78
N VAL A 533 18.14 28.11 2.84
CA VAL A 533 17.29 26.95 3.13
C VAL A 533 17.90 25.66 2.56
N ILE A 534 17.90 24.58 3.33
CA ILE A 534 18.33 23.23 2.89
C ILE A 534 17.13 22.29 2.94
N ALA A 535 16.67 21.83 1.77
CA ALA A 535 15.64 20.81 1.65
C ALA A 535 16.24 19.41 1.90
N ARG A 536 15.68 18.68 2.87
CA ARG A 536 16.16 17.36 3.31
C ARG A 536 15.03 16.34 3.28
N TYR A 537 15.28 15.23 2.59
CA TYR A 537 14.41 14.07 2.73
C TYR A 537 14.70 13.39 4.08
N ARG A 538 13.64 13.07 4.83
CA ARG A 538 13.72 12.17 5.98
C ARG A 538 12.81 10.99 5.72
N ALA A 539 13.32 9.79 6.01
CA ALA A 539 12.46 8.60 6.04
C ALA A 539 11.30 8.84 7.04
N PRO A 540 10.07 8.37 6.74
CA PRO A 540 8.87 8.69 7.52
C PRO A 540 9.07 8.59 9.02
N ARG A 541 9.67 7.50 9.49
CA ARG A 541 10.00 7.29 10.91
C ARG A 541 10.82 8.41 11.53
N ILE A 542 11.97 8.75 10.93
CA ILE A 542 12.85 9.82 11.42
C ILE A 542 12.14 11.18 11.36
N TRP A 543 11.24 11.34 10.38
CA TRP A 543 10.44 12.54 10.22
C TRP A 543 9.41 12.67 11.36
N TYR A 544 8.60 11.65 11.63
CA TYR A 544 7.58 11.68 12.71
C TYR A 544 8.21 11.77 14.09
N THR A 545 9.27 11.00 14.38
CA THR A 545 10.01 11.14 15.65
C THR A 545 10.50 12.58 15.87
N ALA A 546 10.96 13.25 14.81
CA ALA A 546 11.36 14.66 14.89
C ALA A 546 10.18 15.62 14.98
N LEU A 547 9.02 15.28 14.40
CA LEU A 547 7.78 16.05 14.54
C LEU A 547 7.29 16.04 15.99
N ASP A 548 7.23 14.87 16.65
CA ASP A 548 6.76 14.75 18.03
C ASP A 548 7.72 15.35 19.05
N ALA A 549 9.03 15.24 18.79
CA ALA A 549 10.05 15.94 19.55
C ALA A 549 10.07 17.47 19.27
N LEU A 550 9.19 17.97 18.40
CA LEU A 550 9.07 19.38 18.00
C LEU A 550 10.39 19.96 17.47
N GLU A 551 11.16 19.16 16.74
CA GLU A 551 12.49 19.52 16.24
C GLU A 551 12.52 20.03 14.81
N LEU A 552 11.46 19.76 14.03
CA LEU A 552 11.37 20.21 12.65
C LEU A 552 11.17 21.73 12.61
N GLU A 553 11.99 22.45 11.83
CA GLU A 553 11.92 23.91 11.69
C GLU A 553 10.82 24.31 10.68
N LEU A 554 11.05 23.97 9.41
CA LEU A 554 10.07 23.97 8.35
C LEU A 554 9.89 22.52 7.90
N SER A 555 8.65 22.07 7.78
CA SER A 555 8.38 20.73 7.29
C SER A 555 7.35 20.74 6.18
N ALA A 556 7.37 19.73 5.31
CA ALA A 556 6.33 19.52 4.31
C ALA A 556 5.75 18.11 4.40
N GLY A 557 4.45 18.03 4.14
CA GLY A 557 3.68 16.79 4.11
C GLY A 557 2.30 16.99 3.49
N GLY A 558 1.65 15.87 3.15
CA GLY A 558 0.29 15.89 2.63
C GLY A 558 -0.72 16.00 3.77
N MET A 559 -1.45 17.12 3.84
CA MET A 559 -2.60 17.27 4.73
C MET A 559 -3.71 18.04 4.00
N SER A 560 -4.96 17.66 4.23
CA SER A 560 -6.11 18.24 3.53
C SER A 560 -6.57 19.57 4.12
N GLY A 561 -7.15 20.42 3.26
CA GLY A 561 -7.85 21.66 3.63
C GLY A 561 -9.25 21.46 4.20
N LYS A 562 -9.72 20.21 4.30
CA LYS A 562 -10.87 19.67 5.05
C LYS A 562 -12.21 20.43 4.86
N MET A 563 -13.27 19.72 4.42
CA MET A 563 -14.57 20.34 4.11
C MET A 563 -15.30 20.91 5.33
N ASN A 564 -15.26 20.18 6.44
CA ASN A 564 -15.93 20.56 7.68
C ASN A 564 -14.88 20.93 8.73
N LEU A 565 -14.79 22.23 9.03
CA LEU A 565 -13.76 22.79 9.89
C LEU A 565 -14.06 22.59 11.38
N LEU A 566 -15.28 22.20 11.75
CA LEU A 566 -15.66 21.93 13.13
C LEU A 566 -15.16 20.55 13.58
N VAL A 567 -15.19 19.59 12.66
CA VAL A 567 -14.65 18.24 12.90
C VAL A 567 -13.12 18.28 12.83
N GLU A 568 -12.56 19.02 11.87
CA GLU A 568 -11.16 18.85 11.47
C GLU A 568 -10.41 20.16 11.24
N PRO A 569 -10.15 20.93 12.31
CA PRO A 569 -9.62 22.28 12.18
C PRO A 569 -8.10 22.34 11.99
N LYS A 570 -7.39 21.21 11.85
CA LYS A 570 -5.93 21.08 12.11
C LYS A 570 -4.98 22.03 11.37
N ASN A 571 -5.39 22.56 10.22
CA ASN A 571 -4.58 23.51 9.47
C ASN A 571 -4.97 24.98 9.71
N TYR A 572 -6.07 25.22 10.43
CA TYR A 572 -6.65 26.53 10.72
C TYR A 572 -6.60 26.86 12.22
N VAL A 573 -6.70 25.84 13.07
CA VAL A 573 -6.61 25.90 14.53
C VAL A 573 -5.59 24.87 14.98
N ALA A 574 -4.78 25.22 15.98
CA ALA A 574 -3.87 24.25 16.58
C ALA A 574 -4.69 23.16 17.27
N SER A 575 -4.53 21.93 16.80
CA SER A 575 -5.16 20.70 17.28
C SER A 575 -4.11 19.60 17.34
N LYS A 576 -4.39 18.47 18.01
CA LYS A 576 -3.46 17.34 18.12
C LYS A 576 -2.88 16.87 16.77
N GLN A 577 -3.68 16.95 15.71
CA GLN A 577 -3.28 16.57 14.35
C GLN A 577 -2.50 17.66 13.59
N SER A 578 -2.27 18.84 14.18
CA SER A 578 -1.60 19.96 13.51
C SER A 578 -0.08 19.75 13.46
N HIS A 579 0.54 19.86 12.28
CA HIS A 579 2.00 19.81 12.16
C HIS A 579 2.68 21.15 12.50
N TRP A 580 2.01 22.28 12.28
CA TRP A 580 2.56 23.62 12.49
C TRP A 580 2.58 24.08 13.96
N ALA A 581 1.70 23.51 14.80
CA ALA A 581 1.59 23.86 16.23
C ALA A 581 1.08 22.68 17.09
N ARG A 582 1.69 21.50 16.91
CA ARG A 582 1.28 20.25 17.57
C ARG A 582 1.22 20.36 19.08
N GLY A 583 2.20 21.02 19.69
CA GLY A 583 2.27 21.19 21.13
C GLY A 583 1.09 21.98 21.72
N TYR A 584 0.71 23.08 21.07
CA TYR A 584 -0.50 23.84 21.42
C TYR A 584 -1.77 23.03 21.15
N GLY A 585 -1.77 22.24 20.09
CA GLY A 585 -2.85 21.35 19.73
C GLY A 585 -3.13 20.25 20.76
N ASN A 586 -2.07 19.61 21.29
CA ASN A 586 -2.14 18.62 22.35
C ASN A 586 -2.75 19.20 23.63
N TRP A 587 -2.36 20.43 23.98
CA TRP A 587 -2.99 21.16 25.09
C TRP A 587 -4.47 21.43 24.81
N TYR A 588 -4.84 21.88 23.61
CA TYR A 588 -6.23 22.18 23.30
C TYR A 588 -7.13 20.93 23.29
N SER A 589 -6.68 19.81 22.74
CA SER A 589 -7.46 18.56 22.62
C SER A 589 -7.80 17.92 23.97
N GLN A 590 -6.98 18.14 25.00
CA GLN A 590 -7.22 17.61 26.35
C GLN A 590 -8.29 18.40 27.14
N GLY A 591 -9.00 19.35 26.52
CA GLY A 591 -10.02 20.15 27.21
C GLY A 591 -9.44 21.19 28.17
N SER A 592 -8.14 21.50 28.04
CA SER A 592 -7.41 22.42 28.92
C SER A 592 -7.96 23.86 28.91
N LEU A 593 -8.57 24.28 27.79
CA LEU A 593 -9.29 25.56 27.71
C LEU A 593 -10.45 25.64 28.71
N PHE A 594 -10.99 24.49 29.13
CA PHE A 594 -12.08 24.34 30.08
C PHE A 594 -11.61 23.82 31.45
N LYS A 595 -10.31 23.97 31.76
CA LYS A 595 -9.69 23.58 33.05
C LYS A 595 -9.86 22.10 33.40
N ASN A 596 -9.75 21.22 32.40
CA ASN A 596 -9.65 19.78 32.67
C ASN A 596 -8.41 19.51 33.57
N PRO A 597 -8.55 18.87 34.75
CA PRO A 597 -7.42 18.55 35.63
C PRO A 597 -6.37 17.64 34.96
N ASP A 598 -6.81 16.82 34.00
CA ASP A 598 -5.97 15.82 33.31
C ASP A 598 -5.22 16.39 32.08
N ALA A 599 -5.36 17.70 31.85
CA ALA A 599 -4.76 18.50 30.76
C ALA A 599 -3.22 18.59 30.73
N SER A 600 -2.51 17.84 31.58
CA SER A 600 -1.08 17.97 31.81
C SER A 600 -0.29 16.79 31.20
N GLY A 601 -0.73 16.29 30.05
CA GLY A 601 -0.05 15.21 29.34
C GLY A 601 1.31 15.58 28.74
N ARG A 602 2.15 14.57 28.48
CA ARG A 602 3.47 14.71 27.83
C ARG A 602 3.31 15.35 26.45
N GLY A 603 4.04 16.44 26.19
CA GLY A 603 3.99 17.14 24.90
C GLY A 603 2.81 18.10 24.72
N ALA A 604 1.99 18.35 25.75
CA ALA A 604 1.00 19.42 25.79
C ALA A 604 1.68 20.73 26.21
N PHE A 605 1.54 21.78 25.39
CA PHE A 605 2.12 23.10 25.66
C PHE A 605 1.02 24.14 25.74
N GLU A 606 0.97 24.86 26.84
CA GLU A 606 -0.03 25.91 27.01
C GLU A 606 0.31 27.12 26.11
N PRO A 607 -0.58 27.56 25.21
CA PRO A 607 -0.40 28.79 24.48
C PRO A 607 -0.53 29.99 25.45
N PRO A 608 0.29 31.05 25.28
CA PRO A 608 0.28 32.21 26.17
C PRO A 608 -1.12 32.78 26.36
N GLU A 609 -1.44 33.20 27.59
CA GLU A 609 -2.73 33.80 27.90
C GLU A 609 -2.94 35.09 27.07
N GLY A 610 -4.15 35.26 26.53
CA GLY A 610 -4.47 36.38 25.62
C GLY A 610 -3.86 36.28 24.20
N SER A 611 -3.08 35.23 23.88
CA SER A 611 -2.51 35.07 22.55
C SER A 611 -3.57 34.83 21.46
N ILE A 612 -3.19 35.13 20.22
CA ILE A 612 -4.04 34.87 19.05
C ILE A 612 -4.42 33.39 18.92
N TYR A 613 -3.55 32.46 19.34
CA TYR A 613 -3.82 31.03 19.33
C TYR A 613 -5.01 30.68 20.23
N ARG A 614 -5.07 31.22 21.46
CA ARG A 614 -6.22 31.02 22.36
C ARG A 614 -7.50 31.62 21.81
N LYS A 615 -7.42 32.79 21.17
CA LYS A 615 -8.58 33.42 20.55
C LYS A 615 -9.18 32.51 19.47
N VAL A 616 -8.35 31.96 18.58
CA VAL A 616 -8.76 31.04 17.51
C VAL A 616 -9.32 29.73 18.08
N MET A 617 -8.67 29.14 19.09
CA MET A 617 -9.19 27.94 19.79
C MET A 617 -10.56 28.17 20.44
N LYS A 618 -10.76 29.34 21.08
CA LYS A 618 -12.04 29.71 21.68
C LYS A 618 -13.13 29.89 20.63
N LEU A 619 -12.83 30.58 19.53
CA LEU A 619 -13.77 30.76 18.42
C LEU A 619 -14.18 29.42 17.80
N HIS A 620 -13.23 28.48 17.65
CA HIS A 620 -13.51 27.14 17.19
C HIS A 620 -14.46 26.38 18.13
N SER A 621 -14.18 26.37 19.44
CA SER A 621 -15.08 25.74 20.43
C SER A 621 -16.48 26.37 20.43
N GLU A 622 -16.57 27.70 20.37
CA GLU A 622 -17.85 28.41 20.31
C GLU A 622 -18.60 28.15 18.99
N ALA A 623 -17.88 27.96 17.88
CA ALA A 623 -18.47 27.58 16.61
C ALA A 623 -19.06 26.18 16.67
N ALA A 624 -18.33 25.20 17.21
CA ALA A 624 -18.82 23.83 17.37
C ALA A 624 -20.08 23.75 18.26
N MET A 625 -20.20 24.63 19.25
CA MET A 625 -21.37 24.70 20.15
C MET A 625 -22.54 25.54 19.61
N ALA A 626 -22.40 26.18 18.45
CA ALA A 626 -23.46 27.07 17.94
C ALA A 626 -24.66 26.27 17.39
N PRO A 627 -25.91 26.64 17.74
CA PRO A 627 -27.07 25.80 17.47
C PRO A 627 -27.56 25.82 16.01
N THR A 628 -27.10 26.77 15.20
CA THR A 628 -27.48 26.89 13.78
C THR A 628 -26.26 27.02 12.88
N LEU A 629 -26.33 26.44 11.68
CA LEU A 629 -25.26 26.55 10.66
C LEU A 629 -24.85 28.01 10.40
N LYS A 630 -25.80 28.95 10.39
CA LYS A 630 -25.52 30.37 10.18
C LYS A 630 -24.65 30.97 11.30
N GLN A 631 -24.89 30.58 12.55
CA GLN A 631 -24.07 31.02 13.69
C GLN A 631 -22.69 30.34 13.68
N GLN A 632 -22.63 29.06 13.29
CA GLN A 632 -21.36 28.35 13.05
C GLN A 632 -20.53 29.10 12.00
N GLN A 633 -21.13 29.43 10.85
CA GLN A 633 -20.47 30.16 9.75
C GLN A 633 -19.90 31.52 10.17
N ILE A 634 -20.61 32.29 11.00
CA ILE A 634 -20.12 33.58 11.51
C ILE A 634 -18.83 33.39 12.32
N LYS A 635 -18.84 32.47 13.30
CA LYS A 635 -17.66 32.23 14.14
C LYS A 635 -16.51 31.58 13.39
N VAL A 636 -16.81 30.70 12.45
CA VAL A 636 -15.80 30.11 11.55
C VAL A 636 -15.14 31.17 10.70
N LYS A 637 -15.93 32.09 10.13
CA LYS A 637 -15.39 33.20 9.35
C LYS A 637 -14.42 34.06 10.18
N GLU A 638 -14.76 34.39 11.42
CA GLU A 638 -13.89 35.21 12.29
C GLU A 638 -12.49 34.60 12.49
N PHE A 639 -12.39 33.29 12.71
CA PHE A 639 -11.06 32.68 12.86
C PHE A 639 -10.36 32.45 11.51
N LEU A 640 -11.10 32.29 10.41
CA LEU A 640 -10.52 32.24 9.07
C LEU A 640 -9.97 33.60 8.63
N ASP A 641 -10.59 34.72 9.03
CA ASP A 641 -10.05 36.07 8.83
C ASP A 641 -8.68 36.20 9.52
N ILE A 642 -8.57 35.70 10.77
CA ILE A 642 -7.27 35.67 11.50
C ILE A 642 -6.26 34.78 10.78
N THR A 643 -6.71 33.62 10.27
CA THR A 643 -5.85 32.68 9.55
C THR A 643 -5.33 33.27 8.23
N ALA A 644 -6.16 34.03 7.52
CA ALA A 644 -5.80 34.75 6.29
C ALA A 644 -4.70 35.78 6.54
N GLU A 645 -4.78 36.50 7.66
CA GLU A 645 -3.76 37.48 8.03
C GLU A 645 -2.46 36.81 8.50
N HIS A 646 -2.56 35.75 9.32
CA HIS A 646 -1.39 35.17 9.98
C HIS A 646 -0.69 34.07 9.18
N LEU A 647 -1.36 33.40 8.25
CA LEU A 647 -0.84 32.28 7.46
C LEU A 647 -0.12 31.22 8.31
N TRP A 648 -0.88 30.42 9.07
CA TRP A 648 -0.31 29.33 9.90
C TRP A 648 0.48 28.31 9.09
N VAL A 649 0.01 28.06 7.87
CA VAL A 649 0.59 27.14 6.90
C VAL A 649 0.74 27.86 5.56
N VAL A 650 1.73 27.46 4.77
CA VAL A 650 1.96 28.03 3.43
C VAL A 650 1.64 26.97 2.38
N CYS A 651 0.87 27.35 1.35
CA CYS A 651 0.37 26.45 0.33
C CYS A 651 0.92 26.84 -1.06
N PRO A 652 1.59 25.92 -1.78
CA PRO A 652 2.02 26.15 -3.16
C PRO A 652 0.86 26.37 -4.15
N GLY A 653 -0.33 25.89 -3.83
CA GLY A 653 -1.51 25.96 -4.68
C GLY A 653 -2.36 24.71 -4.56
N PHE A 654 -3.57 24.75 -5.10
CA PHE A 654 -4.53 23.65 -5.05
C PHE A 654 -4.31 22.72 -6.24
N ALA A 655 -4.14 21.43 -5.92
CA ALA A 655 -4.06 20.41 -6.94
C ALA A 655 -5.40 20.34 -7.71
N PRO A 656 -5.36 20.02 -9.01
CA PRO A 656 -6.58 19.88 -9.79
C PRO A 656 -7.46 18.73 -9.26
N PRO A 657 -8.75 18.68 -9.66
CA PRO A 657 -9.67 17.61 -9.30
C PRO A 657 -9.05 16.22 -9.46
N LEU A 658 -9.48 15.31 -8.58
CA LEU A 658 -9.01 13.94 -8.55
C LEU A 658 -9.50 13.21 -9.80
N ALA A 659 -8.58 12.69 -10.59
CA ALA A 659 -8.93 11.81 -11.69
C ALA A 659 -9.35 10.43 -11.16
N VAL A 660 -10.48 9.96 -11.65
CA VAL A 660 -11.04 8.64 -11.37
C VAL A 660 -11.27 7.93 -12.69
N ILE A 661 -10.52 6.85 -12.93
CA ILE A 661 -10.73 5.99 -14.10
C ILE A 661 -11.88 5.03 -13.79
N VAL A 662 -12.84 4.97 -14.69
CA VAL A 662 -14.00 4.07 -14.65
C VAL A 662 -14.08 3.32 -15.96
N LYS A 663 -13.94 1.99 -15.91
CA LYS A 663 -13.98 1.15 -17.10
C LYS A 663 -15.36 1.21 -17.76
N ASN A 664 -15.38 1.23 -19.10
CA ASN A 664 -16.62 1.27 -19.85
C ASN A 664 -17.49 0.04 -19.53
N GLY A 665 -18.78 0.27 -19.32
CA GLY A 665 -19.75 -0.75 -18.91
C GLY A 665 -19.91 -0.88 -17.39
N LEU A 666 -19.04 -0.28 -16.56
CA LEU A 666 -19.27 -0.16 -15.11
C LEU A 666 -20.16 1.06 -14.85
N MET A 667 -21.38 0.79 -14.39
CA MET A 667 -22.45 1.76 -14.18
C MET A 667 -22.64 2.11 -12.71
N ASN A 668 -23.47 3.12 -12.42
CA ASN A 668 -23.79 3.65 -11.09
C ASN A 668 -22.63 4.31 -10.34
N VAL A 669 -21.44 4.44 -10.94
CA VAL A 669 -20.34 5.22 -10.37
C VAL A 669 -20.68 6.71 -10.45
N PRO A 670 -20.74 7.45 -9.33
CA PRO A 670 -21.12 8.87 -9.37
C PRO A 670 -20.17 9.68 -10.25
N ARG A 671 -20.73 10.49 -11.15
CA ARG A 671 -19.94 11.45 -11.96
C ARG A 671 -19.27 12.51 -11.07
N VAL A 672 -19.87 12.78 -9.91
CA VAL A 672 -19.38 13.73 -8.90
C VAL A 672 -19.48 13.09 -7.53
N ALA A 673 -18.35 12.92 -6.86
CA ALA A 673 -18.28 12.58 -5.45
C ALA A 673 -17.13 13.34 -4.78
N VAL A 674 -17.24 13.52 -3.47
CA VAL A 674 -16.22 14.17 -2.65
C VAL A 674 -15.19 13.14 -2.24
N TYR A 675 -13.95 13.36 -2.65
CA TYR A 675 -12.84 12.51 -2.22
C TYR A 675 -12.14 13.03 -0.97
N ASN A 676 -12.24 12.26 0.11
CA ASN A 676 -11.42 12.31 1.32
C ASN A 676 -11.72 11.03 2.16
N ALA A 677 -10.79 10.60 3.01
CA ALA A 677 -10.95 9.46 3.92
C ALA A 677 -12.21 9.58 4.79
N ASP A 678 -12.50 10.80 5.27
CA ASP A 678 -13.64 11.07 6.16
C ASP A 678 -15.00 10.96 5.43
N PHE A 679 -15.00 11.19 4.12
CA PHE A 679 -16.19 11.04 3.28
C PHE A 679 -16.29 9.65 2.65
N GLN A 680 -15.29 8.80 2.87
CA GLN A 680 -15.27 7.38 2.52
C GLN A 680 -15.50 7.06 1.03
N ALA A 681 -15.42 8.03 0.12
CA ALA A 681 -15.63 7.78 -1.31
C ALA A 681 -14.69 6.66 -1.82
N PRO A 682 -15.16 5.67 -2.58
CA PRO A 682 -16.47 5.60 -3.24
C PRO A 682 -17.64 5.04 -2.40
N SER A 683 -17.44 4.64 -1.13
CA SER A 683 -18.53 4.12 -0.28
C SER A 683 -19.72 5.08 -0.17
N SER A 684 -19.47 6.37 0.04
CA SER A 684 -20.51 7.41 0.03
C SER A 684 -21.27 7.50 -1.30
N GLY A 685 -20.65 7.05 -2.38
CA GLY A 685 -21.24 6.91 -3.71
C GLY A 685 -22.17 5.71 -3.89
N GLY A 686 -22.34 4.84 -2.89
CA GLY A 686 -23.17 3.65 -2.99
C GLY A 686 -22.53 2.54 -3.80
N VAL A 687 -21.30 2.15 -3.48
CA VAL A 687 -20.53 1.12 -4.21
C VAL A 687 -21.30 -0.20 -4.37
N GLU A 688 -22.17 -0.54 -3.42
CA GLU A 688 -23.07 -1.69 -3.49
C GLU A 688 -24.08 -1.64 -4.66
N THR A 689 -24.37 -0.46 -5.19
CA THR A 689 -25.25 -0.26 -6.35
C THR A 689 -24.52 -0.34 -7.68
N PHE A 690 -23.18 -0.47 -7.70
CA PHE A 690 -22.43 -0.56 -8.95
C PHE A 690 -22.77 -1.88 -9.67
N TYR A 691 -22.91 -1.82 -10.99
CA TYR A 691 -23.23 -2.98 -11.82
C TYR A 691 -22.55 -2.91 -13.18
N TRP A 692 -22.51 -4.05 -13.88
CA TRP A 692 -22.00 -4.14 -15.24
C TRP A 692 -23.16 -4.18 -16.24
N GLU A 693 -23.15 -3.32 -17.26
CA GLU A 693 -24.19 -3.29 -18.28
C GLU A 693 -24.34 -4.64 -19.02
N ASN A 694 -23.22 -5.32 -19.26
CA ASN A 694 -23.17 -6.65 -19.86
C ASN A 694 -22.46 -7.63 -18.92
N VAL A 695 -23.12 -8.73 -18.58
CA VAL A 695 -22.60 -9.75 -17.66
C VAL A 695 -22.58 -11.11 -18.36
N GLU A 696 -21.38 -11.64 -18.62
CA GLU A 696 -21.16 -13.06 -18.86
C GLU A 696 -20.46 -13.64 -17.63
N THR A 697 -21.19 -14.39 -16.80
CA THR A 697 -20.59 -15.09 -15.66
C THR A 697 -20.21 -16.50 -16.10
N ASP A 698 -18.90 -16.78 -16.12
CA ASP A 698 -18.38 -18.12 -16.37
C ASP A 698 -18.98 -19.13 -15.35
N PRO A 699 -19.51 -20.28 -15.80
CA PRO A 699 -20.01 -21.34 -14.92
C PRO A 699 -19.02 -21.76 -13.81
N GLU A 700 -17.71 -21.80 -14.09
CA GLU A 700 -16.68 -22.16 -13.11
C GLU A 700 -16.55 -21.09 -12.01
N VAL A 701 -16.74 -19.82 -12.36
CA VAL A 701 -16.77 -18.70 -11.41
C VAL A 701 -17.99 -18.81 -10.49
N ALA A 702 -19.16 -19.12 -11.03
CA ALA A 702 -20.37 -19.30 -10.23
C ALA A 702 -20.21 -20.44 -9.22
N ILE A 703 -19.59 -21.56 -9.63
CA ILE A 703 -19.27 -22.68 -8.74
C ILE A 703 -18.35 -22.23 -7.61
N ASN A 704 -17.29 -21.48 -7.91
CA ASN A 704 -16.35 -20.99 -6.90
C ASN A 704 -17.02 -20.03 -5.89
N ILE A 705 -17.94 -19.17 -6.35
CA ILE A 705 -18.70 -18.28 -5.46
C ILE A 705 -19.61 -19.11 -4.54
N LYS A 706 -20.35 -20.09 -5.08
CA LYS A 706 -21.20 -20.97 -4.27
C LYS A 706 -20.38 -21.76 -3.24
N ALA A 707 -19.21 -22.26 -3.63
CA ALA A 707 -18.31 -22.97 -2.73
C ALA A 707 -17.87 -22.05 -1.56
N ALA A 708 -17.49 -20.81 -1.86
CA ALA A 708 -17.11 -19.82 -0.84
C ALA A 708 -18.28 -19.40 0.09
N LEU A 709 -19.53 -19.46 -0.40
CA LEU A 709 -20.71 -19.14 0.40
C LEU A 709 -21.20 -20.30 1.29
N GLY A 710 -20.90 -21.55 0.93
CA GLY A 710 -21.36 -22.74 1.64
C GLY A 710 -20.67 -22.93 3.00
N GLU A 711 -19.35 -22.99 3.01
CA GLU A 711 -18.55 -23.02 4.24
C GLU A 711 -17.40 -22.02 4.10
N ALA A 712 -17.14 -21.26 5.17
CA ALA A 712 -15.89 -20.51 5.23
C ALA A 712 -14.74 -21.51 5.13
N ASN A 713 -13.76 -21.23 4.27
CA ASN A 713 -12.58 -22.07 4.13
C ASN A 713 -11.41 -21.39 4.84
N PRO A 714 -11.28 -21.55 6.17
CA PRO A 714 -10.13 -21.03 6.92
C PRO A 714 -8.90 -21.85 6.53
N ASN A 715 -7.96 -21.23 5.81
CA ASN A 715 -6.72 -21.84 5.35
C ASN A 715 -6.86 -23.11 4.49
N LEU A 716 -6.66 -22.94 3.18
CA LEU A 716 -6.05 -23.97 2.32
C LEU A 716 -4.52 -23.98 2.53
N GLY A 717 -4.08 -24.04 3.78
CA GLY A 717 -2.78 -24.62 4.10
C GLY A 717 -2.87 -26.14 3.98
N PRO A 718 -1.77 -26.91 4.04
CA PRO A 718 -1.75 -28.35 3.77
C PRO A 718 -2.58 -29.22 4.73
N GLU A 719 -3.39 -28.64 5.61
CA GLU A 719 -4.10 -29.33 6.69
C GLU A 719 -5.56 -29.66 6.37
N ASN A 720 -6.13 -29.10 5.30
CA ASN A 720 -7.49 -29.42 4.82
C ASN A 720 -7.48 -30.24 3.52
N ASP A 721 -6.56 -31.21 3.41
CA ASP A 721 -7.01 -32.50 2.90
C ASP A 721 -8.14 -32.92 3.83
N GLN A 722 -9.29 -33.29 3.24
CA GLN A 722 -10.44 -33.82 3.97
C GLN A 722 -9.99 -34.72 5.12
N GLU A 723 -10.80 -34.72 6.17
CA GLU A 723 -10.77 -35.57 7.36
C GLU A 723 -10.80 -37.09 7.01
N ILE A 724 -9.86 -37.52 6.18
CA ILE A 724 -9.38 -38.86 6.00
C ILE A 724 -8.32 -39.02 7.07
N ASP A 725 -8.45 -40.12 7.80
CA ASP A 725 -7.60 -40.64 8.86
C ASP A 725 -6.13 -40.88 8.41
N ASP A 726 -5.47 -39.86 7.87
CA ASP A 726 -4.14 -39.90 7.25
C ASP A 726 -3.17 -38.90 7.90
N LYS A 727 -3.55 -38.25 9.01
CA LYS A 727 -2.67 -37.38 9.82
C LYS A 727 -1.40 -38.11 10.28
N GLY A 728 -1.48 -39.43 10.44
CA GLY A 728 -0.31 -40.28 10.66
C GLY A 728 0.52 -40.43 9.39
N LEU A 729 -0.11 -40.81 8.28
CA LEU A 729 0.57 -41.21 7.05
C LEU A 729 1.18 -40.02 6.29
N GLY A 730 0.51 -38.88 6.17
CA GLY A 730 1.03 -37.68 5.47
C GLY A 730 2.21 -37.02 6.19
N LYS A 731 2.14 -36.92 7.54
CA LYS A 731 3.30 -36.54 8.36
C LYS A 731 4.39 -37.62 8.34
N LEU A 732 4.05 -38.91 8.38
CA LEU A 732 5.03 -40.00 8.21
C LEU A 732 5.67 -39.98 6.83
N ILE A 733 4.96 -39.63 5.77
CA ILE A 733 5.44 -39.54 4.38
C ILE A 733 6.33 -38.31 4.22
N SER A 734 5.91 -37.12 4.69
CA SER A 734 6.77 -35.92 4.62
C SER A 734 8.01 -36.08 5.51
N PHE A 735 7.85 -36.60 6.72
CA PHE A 735 8.94 -36.89 7.65
C PHE A 735 9.85 -38.00 7.13
N SER A 736 9.32 -39.07 6.53
CA SER A 736 10.13 -40.12 5.89
C SER A 736 10.78 -39.64 4.60
N VAL A 737 10.19 -38.72 3.83
CA VAL A 737 10.82 -38.08 2.68
C VAL A 737 11.99 -37.22 3.12
N TRP A 738 11.83 -36.38 4.15
CA TRP A 738 12.93 -35.57 4.70
C TRP A 738 14.01 -36.43 5.36
N ILE A 739 13.64 -37.51 6.05
CA ILE A 739 14.58 -38.49 6.59
C ILE A 739 15.26 -39.26 5.47
N THR A 740 14.58 -39.62 4.38
CA THR A 740 15.15 -40.35 3.24
C THR A 740 16.05 -39.45 2.41
N ILE A 741 15.71 -38.16 2.25
CA ILE A 741 16.56 -37.15 1.64
C ILE A 741 17.76 -36.88 2.55
N GLY A 742 17.55 -36.76 3.87
CA GLY A 742 18.60 -36.56 4.87
C GLY A 742 19.57 -37.74 4.95
N LEU A 743 19.06 -38.97 5.10
CA LEU A 743 19.83 -40.22 5.02
C LEU A 743 20.45 -40.39 3.64
N GLY A 744 19.77 -40.03 2.57
CA GLY A 744 20.30 -40.07 1.21
C GLY A 744 21.49 -39.13 1.04
N LEU A 745 21.40 -37.90 1.53
CA LEU A 745 22.47 -36.92 1.54
C LEU A 745 23.62 -37.35 2.45
N VAL A 746 23.33 -37.96 3.60
CA VAL A 746 24.34 -38.52 4.51
C VAL A 746 25.03 -39.73 3.88
N LEU A 747 24.31 -40.66 3.28
CA LEU A 747 24.86 -41.83 2.58
C LEU A 747 25.67 -41.41 1.35
N VAL A 748 25.22 -40.39 0.61
CA VAL A 748 25.97 -39.79 -0.50
C VAL A 748 27.20 -39.04 0.01
N ALA A 749 27.13 -38.35 1.15
CA ALA A 749 28.25 -37.71 1.81
C ALA A 749 29.32 -38.71 2.23
N PHE A 750 28.92 -39.85 2.79
CA PHE A 750 29.82 -40.94 3.15
C PHE A 750 30.43 -41.63 1.91
N LYS A 751 29.66 -41.78 0.83
CA LYS A 751 30.13 -42.40 -0.42
C LYS A 751 31.02 -41.47 -1.26
N HIS A 752 30.83 -40.16 -1.14
CA HIS A 752 31.56 -39.13 -1.86
C HIS A 752 32.09 -38.06 -0.90
N PRO A 753 33.35 -38.19 -0.41
CA PRO A 753 33.96 -37.28 0.56
C PRO A 753 33.89 -35.80 0.18
N PHE A 754 33.93 -35.51 -1.13
CA PHE A 754 33.74 -34.16 -1.66
C PHE A 754 32.33 -33.59 -1.38
N ILE A 755 31.28 -34.38 -1.60
CA ILE A 755 29.89 -33.97 -1.32
C ILE A 755 29.68 -33.81 0.18
N GLY A 756 30.24 -34.72 0.99
CA GLY A 756 30.21 -34.59 2.45
C GLY A 756 30.90 -33.32 2.95
N ARG A 757 32.09 -33.00 2.43
CA ARG A 757 32.80 -31.75 2.75
C ARG A 757 31.97 -30.52 2.37
N ARG A 758 31.30 -30.53 1.20
CA ARG A 758 30.42 -29.42 0.79
C ARG A 758 29.26 -29.26 1.76
N LEU A 759 28.52 -30.33 2.07
CA LEU A 759 27.40 -30.29 3.01
C LEU A 759 27.81 -29.77 4.40
N ILE A 760 28.98 -30.17 4.89
CA ILE A 760 29.53 -29.66 6.16
C ILE A 760 29.83 -28.17 6.09
N ILE A 761 30.35 -27.65 4.96
CA ILE A 761 30.63 -26.21 4.77
C ILE A 761 29.34 -25.39 4.63
N MET A 762 28.24 -25.97 4.14
CA MET A 762 26.95 -25.28 4.02
C MET A 762 26.42 -24.80 5.37
N VAL A 763 26.57 -25.61 6.42
CA VAL A 763 26.06 -25.30 7.77
C VAL A 763 26.70 -24.03 8.36
N PRO A 764 28.03 -23.90 8.54
CA PRO A 764 28.63 -22.69 9.06
C PRO A 764 28.41 -21.49 8.13
N THR A 765 28.29 -21.71 6.81
CA THR A 765 27.95 -20.63 5.87
C THR A 765 26.56 -20.05 6.17
N LEU A 766 25.55 -20.91 6.34
CA LEU A 766 24.20 -20.48 6.70
C LEU A 766 24.15 -19.79 8.06
N VAL A 767 24.95 -20.25 9.04
CA VAL A 767 25.04 -19.61 10.37
C VAL A 767 25.64 -18.20 10.28
N VAL A 768 26.70 -18.01 9.48
CA VAL A 768 27.28 -16.68 9.27
C VAL A 768 26.29 -15.77 8.55
N VAL A 769 25.61 -16.29 7.53
CA VAL A 769 24.63 -15.53 6.76
C VAL A 769 23.42 -15.15 7.62
N SER A 770 22.90 -16.05 8.47
CA SER A 770 21.79 -15.73 9.38
C SER A 770 22.17 -14.63 10.36
N LEU A 771 23.39 -14.67 10.90
CA LEU A 771 23.88 -13.62 11.79
C LEU A 771 24.02 -12.28 11.06
N CYS A 772 24.61 -12.27 9.86
CA CYS A 772 24.76 -11.07 9.06
C CYS A 772 23.40 -10.47 8.67
N ALA A 773 22.47 -11.29 8.19
CA ALA A 773 21.12 -10.85 7.84
C ALA A 773 20.41 -10.23 9.05
N PHE A 774 20.48 -10.91 10.20
CA PHE A 774 19.86 -10.42 11.42
C PHE A 774 20.45 -9.07 11.88
N VAL A 775 21.78 -8.97 11.94
CA VAL A 775 22.46 -7.74 12.37
C VAL A 775 22.17 -6.58 11.41
N ILE A 776 22.19 -6.81 10.09
CA ILE A 776 21.96 -5.74 9.11
C ILE A 776 20.53 -5.19 9.21
N ILE A 777 19.54 -6.05 9.41
CA ILE A 777 18.13 -5.63 9.52
C ILE A 777 17.89 -4.86 10.84
N GLU A 778 18.57 -5.22 11.93
CA GLU A 778 18.44 -4.58 13.26
C GLU A 778 19.38 -3.38 13.45
N LEU A 779 20.25 -3.07 12.48
CA LEU A 779 21.23 -1.99 12.57
C LEU A 779 20.61 -0.58 12.57
N PRO A 780 19.53 -0.29 11.80
CA PRO A 780 18.83 0.98 11.90
C PRO A 780 18.35 1.25 13.33
N PRO A 781 18.46 2.48 13.85
CA PRO A 781 18.16 2.76 15.26
C PRO A 781 16.66 2.64 15.54
N GLY A 782 16.22 1.64 16.33
CA GLY A 782 14.87 1.35 16.87
C GLY A 782 14.16 0.19 16.16
N ASP A 783 12.85 -0.02 16.36
CA ASP A 783 12.14 -1.25 15.97
C ASP A 783 10.89 -1.02 15.10
N TYR A 784 10.29 -2.10 14.57
CA TYR A 784 9.05 -2.06 13.79
C TYR A 784 7.94 -1.24 14.49
N LEU A 785 7.81 -1.35 15.81
CA LEU A 785 6.79 -0.62 16.56
C LEU A 785 7.03 0.88 16.54
N THR A 786 8.28 1.31 16.54
CA THR A 786 8.61 2.73 16.37
C THR A 786 8.18 3.27 15.00
N SER A 787 8.30 2.47 13.93
CA SER A 787 7.79 2.80 12.58
C SER A 787 6.26 2.80 12.54
N TYR A 788 5.63 1.85 13.22
CA TYR A 788 4.18 1.70 13.27
C TYR A 788 3.49 2.81 14.07
N MET A 789 4.06 3.21 15.21
CA MET A 789 3.60 4.37 16.01
C MET A 789 3.56 5.64 15.17
N ALA A 790 4.66 5.91 14.47
CA ALA A 790 4.79 7.04 13.57
C ALA A 790 3.71 7.06 12.47
N LEU A 791 3.34 5.87 11.95
CA LEU A 791 2.27 5.71 10.96
C LEU A 791 0.86 5.96 11.53
N LEU A 792 0.60 5.53 12.77
CA LEU A 792 -0.68 5.77 13.45
C LEU A 792 -0.88 7.25 13.82
N GLU A 793 0.20 7.93 14.22
CA GLU A 793 0.18 9.35 14.55
C GLU A 793 -0.16 10.25 13.34
N VAL A 794 0.06 9.77 12.11
CA VAL A 794 -0.38 10.41 10.86
C VAL A 794 -1.90 10.37 10.70
N GLY A 795 -2.50 9.26 11.11
CA GLY A 795 -3.95 9.05 11.12
C GLY A 795 -4.66 9.92 12.17
N GLY A 796 -3.92 10.39 13.17
CA GLY A 796 -4.42 11.22 14.26
C GLY A 796 -4.92 10.44 15.47
N ASP A 797 -4.63 9.13 15.53
CA ASP A 797 -5.02 8.26 16.63
C ASP A 797 -4.13 8.49 17.88
N GLU A 798 -4.67 8.36 19.09
CA GLU A 798 -3.83 8.19 20.30
C GLU A 798 -3.13 6.83 20.21
N VAL A 799 -1.80 6.82 20.31
CA VAL A 799 -1.11 5.56 20.55
C VAL A 799 -1.05 5.34 22.05
N ASP A 800 -1.84 4.39 22.52
CA ASP A 800 -1.79 3.95 23.90
C ASP A 800 -0.40 3.37 24.20
N GLN A 801 0.27 3.89 25.23
CA GLN A 801 1.61 3.45 25.59
C GLN A 801 1.61 2.02 26.12
N GLU A 802 0.56 1.63 26.82
CA GLU A 802 0.37 0.27 27.32
C GLU A 802 0.27 -0.71 26.15
N ALA A 803 -0.43 -0.32 25.08
CA ALA A 803 -0.54 -1.10 23.86
C ALA A 803 0.77 -1.28 23.08
N ILE A 804 1.60 -0.24 23.02
CA ILE A 804 2.93 -0.34 22.41
C ILE A 804 3.80 -1.28 23.24
N GLU A 805 3.72 -1.21 24.55
CA GLU A 805 4.44 -2.11 25.45
C GLU A 805 3.97 -3.56 25.30
N ASP A 806 2.66 -3.78 25.11
CA ASP A 806 2.10 -5.11 24.80
C ASP A 806 2.57 -5.64 23.45
N LEU A 807 2.54 -4.82 22.39
CA LEU A 807 3.11 -5.17 21.09
C LEU A 807 4.62 -5.44 21.19
N ARG A 808 5.33 -4.69 22.04
CA ARG A 808 6.77 -4.82 22.26
C ARG A 808 7.09 -6.13 22.99
N ALA A 809 6.30 -6.49 24.00
CA ALA A 809 6.39 -7.77 24.69
C ALA A 809 6.04 -8.94 23.76
N MET A 810 5.04 -8.76 22.90
CA MET A 810 4.56 -9.75 21.93
C MET A 810 5.58 -10.13 20.85
N PHE A 811 6.21 -9.15 20.22
CA PHE A 811 7.30 -9.41 19.27
C PHE A 811 8.63 -9.65 19.99
N GLU A 812 8.59 -9.67 21.33
CA GLU A 812 9.73 -9.83 22.24
C GLU A 812 10.85 -8.82 21.98
N LEU A 813 10.47 -7.64 21.49
CA LEU A 813 11.36 -6.52 21.20
C LEU A 813 11.94 -5.89 22.48
N ASP A 814 11.36 -6.22 23.65
CA ASP A 814 11.93 -5.94 24.97
C ASP A 814 13.11 -6.86 25.31
N LYS A 815 13.20 -8.04 24.68
CA LYS A 815 14.25 -9.01 24.96
C LYS A 815 15.59 -8.60 24.33
N PRO A 816 16.72 -8.97 24.96
CA PRO A 816 18.03 -8.74 24.39
C PRO A 816 18.16 -9.29 22.98
N VAL A 817 18.90 -8.56 22.13
CA VAL A 817 19.10 -8.86 20.70
C VAL A 817 19.53 -10.32 20.47
N TYR A 818 20.39 -10.88 21.32
CA TYR A 818 20.84 -12.27 21.22
C TYR A 818 19.70 -13.27 21.43
N TYR A 819 18.77 -13.00 22.35
CA TYR A 819 17.63 -13.88 22.62
C TYR A 819 16.69 -13.91 21.41
N ARG A 820 16.38 -12.73 20.86
CA ARG A 820 15.59 -12.60 19.63
C ARG A 820 16.21 -13.37 18.46
N TYR A 821 17.53 -13.31 18.29
CA TYR A 821 18.25 -14.10 17.30
C TYR A 821 18.10 -15.61 17.53
N PHE A 822 18.35 -16.09 18.76
CA PHE A 822 18.24 -17.52 19.07
C PHE A 822 16.81 -18.04 18.90
N LYS A 823 15.79 -17.23 19.21
CA LYS A 823 14.39 -17.60 18.99
C LYS A 823 14.05 -17.64 17.50
N TRP A 824 14.40 -16.59 16.75
CA TRP A 824 14.17 -16.54 15.30
C TRP A 824 14.80 -17.72 14.55
N VAL A 825 16.04 -18.09 14.91
CA VAL A 825 16.69 -19.29 14.35
C VAL A 825 15.99 -20.57 14.80
N GLY A 826 15.35 -20.60 15.97
CA GLY A 826 14.68 -21.77 16.54
C GLY A 826 15.55 -22.57 17.52
N LEU A 827 16.61 -21.97 18.06
CA LEU A 827 17.48 -22.61 19.06
C LEU A 827 16.83 -22.64 20.45
N VAL A 828 15.97 -21.67 20.77
CA VAL A 828 15.20 -21.64 22.04
C VAL A 828 14.25 -22.83 22.16
N TRP A 829 13.67 -23.28 21.04
CA TRP A 829 12.82 -24.47 21.03
C TRP A 829 13.48 -25.71 21.64
N PHE A 830 14.78 -25.90 21.44
CA PHE A 830 15.50 -27.07 21.98
C PHE A 830 15.70 -27.02 23.50
N THR A 831 15.41 -25.89 24.15
CA THR A 831 15.46 -25.75 25.61
C THR A 831 14.07 -25.82 26.25
N THR A 832 13.02 -25.40 25.54
CA THR A 832 11.65 -25.32 26.09
C THR A 832 10.69 -26.39 25.56
N PHE A 833 10.91 -26.87 24.33
CA PHE A 833 10.03 -27.75 23.57
C PHE A 833 8.59 -27.23 23.40
N LYS A 834 8.35 -25.92 23.60
CA LYS A 834 7.04 -25.28 23.44
C LYS A 834 6.80 -24.90 21.98
N GLU A 835 5.56 -24.98 21.51
CA GLU A 835 5.25 -24.64 20.12
C GLU A 835 5.54 -23.17 19.78
N GLY A 836 5.29 -22.23 20.70
CA GLY A 836 5.56 -20.80 20.50
C GLY A 836 7.04 -20.39 20.47
N ASP A 837 7.97 -21.32 20.72
CA ASP A 837 9.42 -21.09 20.65
C ASP A 837 10.05 -21.65 19.37
N ARG A 838 9.24 -22.19 18.45
CA ARG A 838 9.69 -22.63 17.13
C ARG A 838 10.25 -21.44 16.34
N GLY A 839 11.25 -21.74 15.52
CA GLY A 839 11.83 -20.80 14.56
C GLY A 839 12.25 -21.53 13.29
N LEU A 840 13.18 -20.93 12.55
CA LEU A 840 13.57 -21.39 11.22
C LEU A 840 13.97 -22.87 11.17
N LEU A 841 14.67 -23.38 12.19
CA LEU A 841 15.09 -24.79 12.27
C LEU A 841 13.92 -25.78 12.34
N GLN A 842 12.77 -25.35 12.88
CA GLN A 842 11.55 -26.15 12.95
C GLN A 842 10.61 -25.92 11.75
N GLY A 843 11.02 -25.07 10.80
CA GLY A 843 10.20 -24.69 9.65
C GLY A 843 9.19 -23.58 9.95
N ASP A 844 9.32 -22.88 11.08
CA ASP A 844 8.49 -21.74 11.44
C ASP A 844 9.24 -20.44 11.13
N MET A 845 8.77 -19.66 10.15
CA MET A 845 9.37 -18.38 9.78
C MET A 845 8.88 -17.21 10.66
N GLY A 846 7.99 -17.49 11.62
CA GLY A 846 7.39 -16.52 12.52
C GLY A 846 6.18 -15.79 11.92
N LEU A 847 5.71 -14.79 12.65
CA LEU A 847 4.60 -13.91 12.27
C LEU A 847 5.15 -12.61 11.68
N ALA A 848 4.65 -12.22 10.51
CA ALA A 848 4.97 -10.94 9.91
C ALA A 848 4.44 -9.82 10.80
N MET A 849 5.29 -8.86 11.14
CA MET A 849 4.96 -7.80 12.11
C MET A 849 3.90 -6.84 11.58
N GLU A 850 3.92 -6.56 10.27
CA GLU A 850 2.94 -5.67 9.60
C GLU A 850 1.56 -6.30 9.49
N SER A 851 1.50 -7.49 8.91
CA SER A 851 0.24 -8.13 8.55
C SER A 851 -0.32 -9.03 9.64
N GLN A 852 0.50 -9.39 10.64
CA GLN A 852 0.19 -10.37 11.68
C GLN A 852 -0.19 -11.75 11.12
N ASN A 853 0.17 -12.02 9.86
CA ASN A 853 -0.01 -13.32 9.22
C ASN A 853 1.26 -14.17 9.37
N PRO A 854 1.14 -15.51 9.37
CA PRO A 854 2.29 -16.40 9.29
C PRO A 854 3.13 -16.13 8.04
N VAL A 855 4.44 -15.97 8.23
CA VAL A 855 5.38 -15.71 7.12
C VAL A 855 5.39 -16.88 6.13
N ASN A 856 5.20 -18.11 6.62
CA ASN A 856 5.13 -19.32 5.80
C ASN A 856 4.09 -19.19 4.66
N ASP A 857 2.89 -18.70 4.98
CA ASP A 857 1.80 -18.60 4.02
C ASP A 857 2.07 -17.46 3.02
N MET A 858 2.71 -16.38 3.47
CA MET A 858 3.07 -15.26 2.61
C MET A 858 4.19 -15.60 1.62
N VAL A 859 5.11 -16.49 1.99
CA VAL A 859 6.30 -16.82 1.18
C VAL A 859 6.07 -18.04 0.28
N GLY A 860 5.31 -19.05 0.73
CA GLY A 860 5.21 -20.38 0.10
C GLY A 860 4.92 -20.34 -1.41
N ASP A 861 3.77 -19.81 -1.82
CA ASP A 861 3.39 -19.77 -3.24
C ASP A 861 4.34 -18.93 -4.09
N ARG A 862 4.79 -17.79 -3.54
CA ARG A 862 5.72 -16.88 -4.21
C ARG A 862 7.07 -17.54 -4.43
N LEU A 863 7.52 -18.39 -3.50
CA LEU A 863 8.75 -19.16 -3.63
C LEU A 863 8.68 -20.12 -4.81
N ILE A 864 7.59 -20.88 -4.93
CA ILE A 864 7.38 -21.82 -6.04
C ILE A 864 7.34 -21.08 -7.37
N LEU A 865 6.60 -19.98 -7.48
CA LEU A 865 6.54 -19.17 -8.69
C LEU A 865 7.91 -18.58 -9.06
N THR A 866 8.64 -18.09 -8.06
CA THR A 866 10.00 -17.58 -8.25
C THR A 866 10.94 -18.67 -8.78
N LEU A 867 10.91 -19.87 -8.19
CA LEU A 867 11.69 -21.01 -8.64
C LEU A 867 11.33 -21.44 -10.06
N CYS A 868 10.03 -21.47 -10.39
CA CYS A 868 9.56 -21.80 -11.74
C CYS A 868 10.09 -20.80 -12.76
N ILE A 869 9.92 -19.49 -12.51
CA ILE A 869 10.41 -18.44 -13.42
C ILE A 869 11.92 -18.53 -13.57
N SER A 870 12.67 -18.69 -12.48
CA SER A 870 14.12 -18.83 -12.53
C SER A 870 14.55 -20.07 -13.33
N LEU A 871 13.89 -21.22 -13.13
CA LEU A 871 14.19 -22.44 -13.88
C LEU A 871 13.91 -22.26 -15.37
N PHE A 872 12.74 -21.74 -15.75
CA PHE A 872 12.41 -21.47 -17.14
C PHE A 872 13.35 -20.43 -17.77
N ALA A 873 13.77 -19.41 -17.03
CA ALA A 873 14.76 -18.43 -17.50
C ALA A 873 16.14 -19.06 -17.74
N ILE A 874 16.59 -19.98 -16.88
CA ILE A 874 17.85 -20.73 -17.08
C ILE A 874 17.73 -21.62 -18.31
N LEU A 875 16.65 -22.38 -18.43
CA LEU A 875 16.41 -23.26 -19.58
C LEU A 875 16.34 -22.47 -20.89
N PHE A 876 15.61 -21.35 -20.91
CA PHE A 876 15.55 -20.42 -22.04
C PHE A 876 16.95 -19.91 -22.40
N THR A 877 17.68 -19.41 -21.40
CA THR A 877 19.04 -18.89 -21.58
C THR A 877 19.96 -19.92 -22.22
N TRP A 878 19.98 -21.14 -21.69
CA TRP A 878 20.83 -22.21 -22.23
C TRP A 878 20.39 -22.69 -23.60
N SER A 879 19.08 -22.81 -23.83
CA SER A 879 18.51 -23.25 -25.10
C SER A 879 18.89 -22.34 -26.27
N ILE A 880 19.08 -21.03 -26.01
CA ILE A 880 19.45 -20.04 -27.02
C ILE A 880 20.98 -19.80 -27.02
N ALA A 881 21.59 -19.66 -25.84
CA ALA A 881 23.00 -19.29 -25.75
C ALA A 881 23.93 -20.41 -26.25
N LEU A 882 23.60 -21.67 -25.99
CA LEU A 882 24.46 -22.79 -26.39
C LEU A 882 24.53 -22.96 -27.90
N PRO A 883 23.42 -23.05 -28.67
CA PRO A 883 23.49 -23.18 -30.12
C PRO A 883 24.16 -21.99 -30.78
N ILE A 884 23.82 -20.76 -30.35
CA ILE A 884 24.38 -19.53 -30.94
C ILE A 884 25.87 -19.39 -30.63
N GLY A 885 26.27 -19.63 -29.38
CA GLY A 885 27.68 -19.56 -28.97
C GLY A 885 28.53 -20.62 -29.66
N VAL A 886 28.03 -21.85 -29.79
CA VAL A 886 28.69 -22.92 -30.56
C VAL A 886 28.82 -22.54 -32.03
N TYR A 887 27.73 -22.07 -32.65
CA TYR A 887 27.72 -21.66 -34.05
C TYR A 887 28.72 -20.53 -34.32
N SER A 888 28.70 -19.51 -33.46
CA SER A 888 29.55 -18.32 -33.52
C SER A 888 31.04 -18.64 -33.37
N ALA A 889 31.41 -19.59 -32.51
CA ALA A 889 32.80 -20.06 -32.38
C ALA A 889 33.26 -20.93 -33.55
N VAL A 890 32.40 -21.81 -34.08
CA VAL A 890 32.76 -22.68 -35.21
C VAL A 890 32.84 -21.91 -36.53
N ARG A 891 31.98 -20.91 -36.71
CA ARG A 891 31.94 -20.02 -37.88
C ARG A 891 32.41 -18.62 -37.54
N GLN A 892 33.56 -18.54 -36.87
CA GLN A 892 34.17 -17.28 -36.48
C GLN A 892 34.30 -16.33 -37.67
N TYR A 893 33.99 -15.04 -37.46
CA TYR A 893 34.01 -13.98 -38.48
C TYR A 893 32.99 -14.13 -39.63
N SER A 894 32.03 -15.06 -39.52
CA SER A 894 30.91 -15.12 -40.46
C SER A 894 29.89 -14.00 -40.21
N ALA A 895 29.07 -13.68 -41.21
CA ALA A 895 27.97 -12.71 -41.04
C ALA A 895 27.01 -13.10 -39.89
N GLY A 896 26.79 -14.40 -39.67
CA GLY A 896 26.00 -14.89 -38.54
C GLY A 896 26.68 -14.71 -37.18
N ASP A 897 28.01 -14.81 -37.10
CA ASP A 897 28.79 -14.47 -35.90
C ASP A 897 28.67 -12.98 -35.56
N TYR A 898 28.81 -12.11 -36.57
CA TYR A 898 28.63 -10.66 -36.38
C TYR A 898 27.20 -10.30 -35.96
N LEU A 899 26.17 -10.90 -36.56
CA LEU A 899 24.77 -10.67 -36.18
C LEU A 899 24.49 -11.12 -34.75
N ALA A 900 24.90 -12.35 -34.38
CA ALA A 900 24.75 -12.87 -33.02
C ALA A 900 25.49 -12.00 -31.99
N THR A 901 26.69 -11.53 -32.33
CA THR A 901 27.49 -10.65 -31.48
C THR A 901 26.83 -9.28 -31.31
N PHE A 902 26.27 -8.71 -32.37
CA PHE A 902 25.55 -7.44 -32.34
C PHE A 902 24.28 -7.52 -31.48
N ILE A 903 23.44 -8.53 -31.69
CA ILE A 903 22.26 -8.80 -30.86
C ILE A 903 22.68 -9.03 -29.40
N GLY A 904 23.78 -9.75 -29.17
CA GLY A 904 24.37 -9.91 -27.84
C GLY A 904 24.83 -8.59 -27.21
N PHE A 905 25.38 -7.65 -27.98
CA PHE A 905 25.71 -6.31 -27.46
C PHE A 905 24.46 -5.54 -27.04
N ILE A 906 23.38 -5.61 -27.83
CA ILE A 906 22.10 -5.00 -27.46
C ILE A 906 21.59 -5.62 -26.16
N GLY A 907 21.55 -6.95 -26.06
CA GLY A 907 21.05 -7.64 -24.87
C GLY A 907 21.86 -7.41 -23.59
N MET A 908 23.16 -7.11 -23.69
CA MET A 908 23.96 -6.70 -22.53
C MET A 908 23.84 -5.21 -22.20
N SER A 909 23.50 -4.37 -23.17
CA SER A 909 23.46 -2.90 -22.99
C SER A 909 22.10 -2.42 -22.54
N VAL A 910 21.02 -3.15 -22.87
CA VAL A 910 19.65 -2.82 -22.46
C VAL A 910 19.38 -3.42 -21.08
N PRO A 911 19.06 -2.59 -20.07
CA PRO A 911 18.64 -3.10 -18.77
C PRO A 911 17.37 -3.94 -18.87
N SER A 912 17.31 -5.08 -18.16
CA SER A 912 16.16 -5.99 -18.19
C SER A 912 14.83 -5.30 -17.86
N PHE A 913 14.84 -4.36 -16.91
CA PHE A 913 13.63 -3.59 -16.55
C PHE A 913 13.15 -2.68 -17.69
N LEU A 914 14.07 -2.10 -18.48
CA LEU A 914 13.73 -1.26 -19.62
C LEU A 914 13.17 -2.11 -20.76
N LEU A 915 13.75 -3.30 -20.98
CA LEU A 915 13.21 -4.27 -21.92
C LEU A 915 11.77 -4.66 -21.55
N ALA A 916 11.49 -4.87 -20.25
CA ALA A 916 10.14 -5.13 -19.77
C ALA A 916 9.17 -4.00 -20.17
N LEU A 917 9.54 -2.74 -19.91
CA LEU A 917 8.71 -1.57 -20.27
C LEU A 917 8.49 -1.46 -21.78
N ILE A 918 9.53 -1.69 -22.59
CA ILE A 918 9.42 -1.65 -24.05
C ILE A 918 8.46 -2.74 -24.54
N LEU A 919 8.62 -3.98 -24.05
CA LEU A 919 7.73 -5.08 -24.42
C LEU A 919 6.30 -4.80 -23.99
N MET A 920 6.08 -4.29 -22.78
CA MET A 920 4.75 -3.86 -22.31
C MET A 920 4.13 -2.81 -23.23
N TYR A 921 4.88 -1.76 -23.58
CA TYR A 921 4.40 -0.70 -24.47
C TYR A 921 4.05 -1.24 -25.86
N LEU A 922 4.95 -2.02 -26.47
CA LEU A 922 4.72 -2.58 -27.80
C LEU A 922 3.59 -3.62 -27.81
N GLY A 923 3.52 -4.46 -26.76
CA GLY A 923 2.48 -5.44 -26.54
C GLY A 923 1.10 -4.81 -26.52
N ASN A 924 0.93 -3.75 -25.73
CA ASN A 924 -0.31 -3.01 -25.66
C ASN A 924 -0.59 -2.29 -26.99
N ARG A 925 0.36 -1.50 -27.50
CA ARG A 925 0.14 -0.63 -28.66
C ARG A 925 -0.18 -1.39 -29.95
N PHE A 926 0.51 -2.49 -30.22
CA PHE A 926 0.38 -3.22 -31.48
C PHE A 926 -0.52 -4.45 -31.39
N PHE A 927 -0.63 -5.08 -30.22
CA PHE A 927 -1.38 -6.32 -30.06
C PHE A 927 -2.58 -6.19 -29.11
N GLY A 928 -2.74 -5.07 -28.40
CA GLY A 928 -3.80 -4.89 -27.40
C GLY A 928 -3.64 -5.81 -26.18
N ILE A 929 -2.44 -6.38 -25.97
CA ILE A 929 -2.19 -7.35 -24.91
C ILE A 929 -1.55 -6.62 -23.72
N SER A 930 -2.15 -6.73 -22.54
CA SER A 930 -1.47 -6.38 -21.30
C SER A 930 -0.46 -7.47 -20.92
N ILE A 931 0.76 -7.04 -20.60
CA ILE A 931 1.90 -7.90 -20.30
C ILE A 931 2.17 -7.95 -18.77
N THR A 932 1.16 -7.64 -17.95
CA THR A 932 1.30 -7.66 -16.48
C THR A 932 0.75 -8.93 -15.83
N GLY A 933 1.33 -9.34 -14.71
CA GLY A 933 0.94 -10.54 -13.96
C GLY A 933 1.43 -11.86 -14.57
N LEU A 934 1.06 -12.97 -13.93
CA LEU A 934 1.33 -14.35 -14.40
C LEU A 934 0.06 -15.10 -14.77
N PHE A 935 -1.10 -14.51 -14.51
CA PHE A 935 -2.40 -15.12 -14.66
C PHE A 935 -3.38 -14.06 -15.17
N SER A 936 -4.39 -14.49 -15.93
CA SER A 936 -5.52 -13.63 -16.33
C SER A 936 -6.46 -13.36 -15.14
N ALA A 937 -7.21 -12.24 -15.17
CA ALA A 937 -8.05 -11.77 -14.06
C ALA A 937 -8.96 -12.85 -13.44
N GLU A 938 -9.44 -13.79 -14.25
CA GLU A 938 -10.28 -14.92 -13.86
C GLU A 938 -9.51 -16.02 -13.10
N PHE A 939 -8.30 -16.37 -13.54
CA PHE A 939 -7.45 -17.39 -12.92
C PHE A 939 -6.58 -16.86 -11.78
N VAL A 940 -6.32 -15.56 -11.73
CA VAL A 940 -5.69 -14.93 -10.55
C VAL A 940 -6.59 -15.18 -9.32
N ALA A 941 -7.90 -15.30 -9.52
CA ALA A 941 -8.88 -15.47 -8.48
C ALA A 941 -9.05 -16.91 -7.95
N GLN A 942 -8.41 -17.92 -8.57
CA GLN A 942 -8.58 -19.31 -8.14
C GLN A 942 -7.54 -19.69 -7.08
N PRO A 943 -7.92 -20.16 -5.87
CA PRO A 943 -6.98 -20.44 -4.79
C PRO A 943 -6.16 -21.72 -5.00
N TYR A 944 -6.70 -22.74 -5.69
CA TYR A 944 -6.02 -24.02 -5.94
C TYR A 944 -5.44 -24.12 -7.36
N TRP A 945 -4.53 -25.07 -7.56
CA TRP A 945 -3.98 -25.39 -8.87
C TRP A 945 -4.90 -26.38 -9.61
N ASN A 946 -5.28 -26.05 -10.84
CA ASN A 946 -5.95 -26.96 -11.76
C ASN A 946 -5.27 -26.92 -13.15
N GLY A 947 -5.69 -27.80 -14.06
CA GLY A 947 -5.13 -27.86 -15.42
C GLY A 947 -5.33 -26.58 -16.22
N ALA A 948 -6.46 -25.88 -16.02
CA ALA A 948 -6.78 -24.64 -16.72
C ALA A 948 -5.85 -23.49 -16.28
N LYS A 949 -5.68 -23.29 -14.98
CA LYS A 949 -4.76 -22.32 -14.37
C LYS A 949 -3.30 -22.60 -14.72
N PHE A 950 -2.88 -23.87 -14.78
CA PHE A 950 -1.54 -24.23 -15.24
C PHE A 950 -1.32 -23.85 -16.71
N TRP A 951 -2.32 -24.07 -17.58
CA TRP A 951 -2.24 -23.66 -18.97
C TRP A 951 -2.26 -22.13 -19.13
N ASP A 952 -3.04 -21.44 -18.32
CA ASP A 952 -3.05 -19.96 -18.24
C ASP A 952 -1.66 -19.43 -17.85
N LEU A 953 -1.01 -20.01 -16.83
CA LEU A 953 0.37 -19.67 -16.47
C LEU A 953 1.32 -19.79 -17.67
N LEU A 954 1.27 -20.89 -18.42
CA LEU A 954 2.17 -21.10 -19.57
C LEU A 954 1.99 -20.01 -20.66
N LYS A 955 0.78 -19.47 -20.82
CA LYS A 955 0.52 -18.36 -21.77
C LYS A 955 1.15 -17.03 -21.34
N HIS A 956 1.38 -16.83 -20.04
CA HIS A 956 1.88 -15.57 -19.49
C HIS A 956 3.35 -15.63 -19.06
N VAL A 957 3.83 -16.78 -18.59
CA VAL A 957 5.17 -16.95 -17.99
C VAL A 957 6.32 -16.71 -18.98
N TRP A 958 6.09 -16.85 -20.29
CA TRP A 958 7.15 -16.66 -21.29
C TRP A 958 7.67 -15.22 -21.33
N VAL A 959 6.84 -14.22 -21.02
CA VAL A 959 7.26 -12.80 -21.00
C VAL A 959 8.35 -12.57 -19.95
N PRO A 960 8.13 -12.84 -18.64
CA PRO A 960 9.18 -12.64 -17.65
C PRO A 960 10.39 -13.54 -17.91
N VAL A 961 10.20 -14.74 -18.45
CA VAL A 961 11.30 -15.64 -18.85
C VAL A 961 12.16 -15.03 -19.95
N VAL A 962 11.57 -14.41 -20.97
CA VAL A 962 12.31 -13.72 -22.04
C VAL A 962 13.01 -12.49 -21.49
N VAL A 963 12.32 -11.63 -20.73
CA VAL A 963 12.90 -10.40 -20.17
C VAL A 963 14.11 -10.72 -19.29
N VAL A 964 13.95 -11.65 -18.35
CA VAL A 964 15.00 -12.03 -17.41
C VAL A 964 16.11 -12.82 -18.11
N GLY A 965 15.75 -13.73 -19.03
CA GLY A 965 16.68 -14.58 -19.75
C GLY A 965 17.48 -13.87 -20.85
N PHE A 966 16.98 -12.78 -21.43
CA PHE A 966 17.61 -12.13 -22.59
C PHE A 966 19.01 -11.58 -22.26
N GLN A 967 19.15 -10.86 -21.16
CA GLN A 967 20.44 -10.32 -20.71
C GLN A 967 21.43 -11.45 -20.37
N GLY A 968 20.95 -12.50 -19.68
CA GLY A 968 21.74 -13.70 -19.39
C GLY A 968 22.21 -14.41 -20.65
N THR A 969 21.33 -14.55 -21.65
CA THR A 969 21.61 -15.18 -22.95
C THR A 969 22.74 -14.47 -23.67
N ALA A 970 22.68 -13.15 -23.74
CA ALA A 970 23.69 -12.32 -24.41
C ALA A 970 25.10 -12.51 -23.81
N GLY A 971 25.21 -12.47 -22.47
CA GLY A 971 26.48 -12.73 -21.79
C GLY A 971 26.96 -14.17 -21.98
N MET A 972 26.03 -15.11 -21.91
CA MET A 972 26.33 -16.54 -21.96
C MET A 972 26.75 -17.02 -23.37
N ILE A 973 26.23 -16.41 -24.44
CA ILE A 973 26.73 -16.61 -25.82
C ILE A 973 28.23 -16.31 -25.91
N ARG A 974 28.68 -15.20 -25.30
CA ARG A 974 30.09 -14.80 -25.33
C ARG A 974 30.97 -15.75 -24.55
N ILE A 975 30.52 -16.16 -23.37
CA ILE A 975 31.24 -17.13 -22.53
C ILE A 975 31.41 -18.43 -23.32
N MET A 976 30.34 -18.95 -23.93
CA MET A 976 30.43 -20.16 -24.76
C MET A 976 31.39 -19.99 -25.93
N ARG A 977 31.28 -18.87 -26.64
CA ARG A 977 32.10 -18.58 -27.81
C ARG A 977 33.58 -18.52 -27.42
N GLY A 978 33.92 -17.79 -26.37
CA GLY A 978 35.29 -17.67 -25.86
C GLY A 978 35.86 -19.02 -25.43
N ASN A 979 35.15 -19.72 -24.55
CA ASN A 979 35.59 -21.03 -24.05
C ASN A 979 35.75 -22.06 -25.17
N LEU A 980 34.82 -22.07 -26.14
CA LEU A 980 34.89 -23.02 -27.23
C LEU A 980 36.06 -22.71 -28.18
N LEU A 981 36.36 -21.43 -28.44
CA LEU A 981 37.52 -21.03 -29.23
C LEU A 981 38.85 -21.48 -28.59
N ASP A 982 38.96 -21.41 -27.26
CA ASP A 982 40.13 -21.88 -26.52
C ASP A 982 40.29 -23.41 -26.55
N GLU A 983 39.19 -24.16 -26.59
CA GLU A 983 39.20 -25.62 -26.65
C GLU A 983 39.41 -26.18 -28.07
N LEU A 984 38.89 -25.51 -29.11
CA LEU A 984 38.89 -26.00 -30.49
C LEU A 984 40.30 -26.27 -31.06
N ASN A 985 41.32 -25.55 -30.57
CA ASN A 985 42.70 -25.64 -31.06
C ASN A 985 43.57 -26.61 -30.24
N LYS A 986 43.01 -27.32 -29.25
CA LYS A 986 43.82 -28.20 -28.39
C LYS A 986 44.20 -29.53 -29.07
N PRO A 987 45.35 -30.13 -28.71
CA PRO A 987 45.87 -31.34 -29.34
C PRO A 987 44.88 -32.52 -29.38
N TYR A 988 44.07 -32.70 -28.35
CA TYR A 988 43.08 -33.79 -28.31
C TYR A 988 41.96 -33.63 -29.36
N VAL A 989 41.59 -32.39 -29.73
CA VAL A 989 40.60 -32.10 -30.78
C VAL A 989 41.19 -32.39 -32.16
N SER A 990 42.42 -31.94 -32.40
CA SER A 990 43.14 -32.22 -33.66
C SER A 990 43.35 -33.71 -33.88
N THR A 991 43.67 -34.46 -32.83
CA THR A 991 43.84 -35.92 -32.87
C THR A 991 42.52 -36.64 -33.17
N ALA A 992 41.42 -36.22 -32.55
CA ALA A 992 40.09 -36.77 -32.84
C ALA A 992 39.66 -36.48 -34.29
N ARG A 993 40.02 -35.31 -34.82
CA ARG A 993 39.77 -34.94 -36.22
C ARG A 993 40.59 -35.80 -37.18
N ALA A 994 41.86 -36.03 -36.88
CA ALA A 994 42.74 -36.91 -37.65
C ALA A 994 42.26 -38.37 -37.65
N LYS A 995 41.62 -38.83 -36.57
CA LYS A 995 40.96 -40.15 -36.47
C LYS A 995 39.64 -40.27 -37.26
N GLY A 996 39.22 -39.24 -37.99
CA GLY A 996 38.02 -39.29 -38.84
C GLY A 996 36.68 -39.24 -38.10
N VAL A 997 36.66 -38.76 -36.84
CA VAL A 997 35.39 -38.63 -36.10
C VAL A 997 34.49 -37.60 -36.79
N ARG A 998 33.22 -37.98 -37.04
CA ARG A 998 32.23 -37.10 -37.70
C ARG A 998 32.16 -35.71 -37.02
N PRO A 999 32.10 -34.59 -37.78
CA PRO A 999 32.26 -33.22 -37.24
C PRO A 999 31.35 -32.87 -36.05
N LEU A 1000 30.06 -33.19 -36.13
CA LEU A 1000 29.11 -32.88 -35.04
C LEU A 1000 29.37 -33.73 -33.80
N LYS A 1001 29.67 -35.03 -33.99
CA LYS A 1001 30.01 -35.94 -32.89
C LYS A 1001 31.35 -35.57 -32.25
N LEU A 1002 32.33 -35.13 -33.04
CA LEU A 1002 33.60 -34.60 -32.56
C LEU A 1002 33.37 -33.36 -31.70
N LEU A 1003 32.60 -32.41 -32.22
CA LEU A 1003 32.38 -31.12 -31.57
C LEU A 1003 31.63 -31.24 -30.24
N ILE A 1004 30.51 -31.96 -30.20
CA ILE A 1004 29.70 -32.12 -28.99
C ILE A 1004 30.45 -32.95 -27.93
N LYS A 1005 31.13 -34.03 -28.34
CA LYS A 1005 31.75 -34.98 -27.40
C LYS A 1005 33.02 -34.45 -26.73
N TYR A 1006 33.80 -33.63 -27.42
CA TYR A 1006 35.12 -33.21 -26.97
C TYR A 1006 35.17 -31.73 -26.53
N PRO A 1007 35.26 -30.72 -27.41
CA PRO A 1007 35.47 -29.33 -26.98
C PRO A 1007 34.21 -28.68 -26.36
N VAL A 1008 33.00 -28.96 -26.85
CA VAL A 1008 31.76 -28.38 -26.28
C VAL A 1008 31.54 -28.84 -24.85
N ARG A 1009 31.74 -30.13 -24.58
CA ARG A 1009 31.62 -30.70 -23.23
C ARG A 1009 32.47 -29.94 -22.21
N LEU A 1010 33.67 -29.50 -22.59
CA LEU A 1010 34.57 -28.76 -21.71
C LEU A 1010 34.24 -27.27 -21.66
N ALA A 1011 33.83 -26.68 -22.78
CA ALA A 1011 33.39 -25.29 -22.84
C ALA A 1011 32.13 -25.00 -22.02
N LEU A 1012 31.34 -26.04 -21.69
CA LEU A 1012 30.17 -25.99 -20.81
C LEU A 1012 30.51 -25.81 -19.32
N ASN A 1013 31.77 -25.98 -18.88
CA ASN A 1013 32.12 -25.89 -17.47
C ASN A 1013 31.63 -24.56 -16.83
N PRO A 1014 31.84 -23.37 -17.43
CA PRO A 1014 31.35 -22.11 -16.86
C PRO A 1014 29.82 -21.95 -16.84
N PHE A 1015 29.10 -22.64 -17.72
CA PHE A 1015 27.63 -22.67 -17.70
C PHE A 1015 27.13 -23.39 -16.46
N VAL A 1016 27.72 -24.56 -16.21
CA VAL A 1016 27.37 -25.39 -15.08
C VAL A 1016 27.82 -24.74 -13.77
N SER A 1017 29.03 -24.19 -13.73
CA SER A 1017 29.56 -23.53 -12.54
C SER A 1017 28.72 -22.33 -12.11
N GLY A 1018 28.18 -21.59 -13.08
CA GLY A 1018 27.36 -20.39 -12.87
C GLY A 1018 25.96 -20.65 -12.29
N ILE A 1019 25.44 -21.88 -12.27
CA ILE A 1019 24.10 -22.18 -11.72
C ILE A 1019 23.97 -21.69 -10.27
N GLY A 1020 25.04 -21.83 -9.47
CA GLY A 1020 25.04 -21.42 -8.07
C GLY A 1020 24.83 -19.92 -7.85
N THR A 1021 25.27 -19.09 -8.80
CA THR A 1021 25.06 -17.64 -8.73
C THR A 1021 23.81 -17.18 -9.48
N LEU A 1022 23.32 -17.98 -10.45
CA LEU A 1022 22.15 -17.64 -11.24
C LEU A 1022 20.87 -17.55 -10.39
N PHE A 1023 20.63 -18.47 -9.46
CA PHE A 1023 19.42 -18.41 -8.62
C PHE A 1023 19.32 -17.09 -7.81
N PRO A 1024 20.33 -16.69 -7.01
CA PRO A 1024 20.30 -15.40 -6.31
C PRO A 1024 20.21 -14.19 -7.25
N GLN A 1025 20.93 -14.20 -8.39
CA GLN A 1025 20.93 -13.09 -9.35
C GLN A 1025 19.58 -12.93 -10.06
N LEU A 1026 18.94 -14.03 -10.44
CA LEU A 1026 17.63 -14.01 -11.08
C LEU A 1026 16.57 -13.46 -10.15
N ILE A 1027 16.72 -13.67 -8.84
CA ILE A 1027 15.76 -13.15 -7.85
C ILE A 1027 16.05 -11.68 -7.53
N SER A 1028 17.32 -11.30 -7.36
CA SER A 1028 17.71 -9.91 -7.08
C SER A 1028 17.52 -8.98 -8.29
N GLY A 1029 17.99 -9.38 -9.47
CA GLY A 1029 17.81 -8.63 -10.73
C GLY A 1029 16.40 -8.76 -11.31
N GLY A 1030 15.75 -9.91 -11.09
CA GLY A 1030 14.35 -10.12 -11.44
C GLY A 1030 13.38 -9.41 -10.51
N ALA A 1031 13.79 -8.95 -9.31
CA ALA A 1031 12.92 -8.19 -8.42
C ALA A 1031 12.38 -6.95 -9.12
N ILE A 1032 13.24 -6.13 -9.74
CA ILE A 1032 12.81 -4.92 -10.47
C ILE A 1032 11.91 -5.27 -11.66
N VAL A 1033 12.24 -6.34 -12.40
CA VAL A 1033 11.39 -6.83 -13.50
C VAL A 1033 10.03 -7.29 -12.96
N ALA A 1034 10.00 -7.96 -11.81
CA ALA A 1034 8.79 -8.38 -11.13
C ALA A 1034 7.98 -7.20 -10.60
N LEU A 1035 8.62 -6.10 -10.21
CA LEU A 1035 7.91 -4.85 -9.87
C LEU A 1035 7.17 -4.30 -11.08
N ILE A 1036 7.88 -4.16 -12.20
CA ILE A 1036 7.34 -3.57 -13.43
C ILE A 1036 6.24 -4.45 -14.03
N LEU A 1037 6.51 -5.75 -14.15
CA LEU A 1037 5.55 -6.71 -14.67
C LEU A 1037 4.50 -7.11 -13.61
N SER A 1038 4.58 -6.58 -12.38
CA SER A 1038 3.69 -6.91 -11.25
C SER A 1038 3.55 -8.42 -10.99
N LEU A 1039 4.68 -9.13 -10.97
CA LEU A 1039 4.71 -10.58 -10.78
C LEU A 1039 4.63 -10.94 -9.28
N PRO A 1040 3.81 -11.93 -8.88
CA PRO A 1040 3.69 -12.39 -7.49
C PRO A 1040 4.89 -13.26 -7.09
N THR A 1041 6.08 -12.66 -6.99
CA THR A 1041 7.35 -13.33 -6.64
C THR A 1041 7.91 -12.83 -5.30
N ILE A 1042 8.97 -13.45 -4.81
CA ILE A 1042 9.60 -13.07 -3.53
C ILE A 1042 10.23 -11.67 -3.59
N GLY A 1043 10.80 -11.26 -4.72
CA GLY A 1043 11.53 -9.99 -4.86
C GLY A 1043 10.75 -8.75 -4.39
N PRO A 1044 9.54 -8.50 -4.93
CA PRO A 1044 8.68 -7.40 -4.49
C PRO A 1044 8.37 -7.42 -2.99
N LEU A 1045 8.11 -8.61 -2.45
CA LEU A 1045 7.75 -8.79 -1.04
C LEU A 1045 8.95 -8.57 -0.11
N LEU A 1046 10.14 -9.04 -0.49
CA LEU A 1046 11.39 -8.79 0.23
C LEU A 1046 11.68 -7.29 0.31
N LEU A 1047 11.49 -6.55 -0.79
CA LEU A 1047 11.67 -5.10 -0.80
C LEU A 1047 10.72 -4.42 0.21
N LYS A 1048 9.45 -4.85 0.25
CA LYS A 1048 8.47 -4.35 1.21
C LYS A 1048 8.89 -4.65 2.66
N ALA A 1049 9.26 -5.89 2.94
CA ALA A 1049 9.68 -6.33 4.27
C ALA A 1049 10.89 -5.54 4.79
N LEU A 1050 11.86 -5.26 3.91
CA LEU A 1050 13.03 -4.43 4.22
C LEU A 1050 12.66 -2.96 4.48
N GLN A 1051 11.69 -2.40 3.74
CA GLN A 1051 11.19 -1.04 3.98
C GLN A 1051 10.44 -0.90 5.30
N MET A 1052 9.75 -1.96 5.74
CA MET A 1052 8.98 -2.00 6.98
C MET A 1052 9.80 -2.48 8.19
N GLU A 1053 11.09 -2.80 8.01
CA GLU A 1053 11.97 -3.33 9.06
C GLU A 1053 11.40 -4.60 9.73
N ASP A 1054 10.68 -5.43 8.97
CA ASP A 1054 10.08 -6.67 9.47
C ASP A 1054 11.13 -7.80 9.49
N MET A 1055 11.73 -8.04 10.65
CA MET A 1055 12.77 -9.06 10.84
C MET A 1055 12.30 -10.47 10.43
N TYR A 1056 11.11 -10.89 10.87
CA TYR A 1056 10.62 -12.24 10.61
C TYR A 1056 10.41 -12.47 9.12
N LEU A 1057 9.83 -11.49 8.42
CA LEU A 1057 9.55 -11.60 6.99
C LEU A 1057 10.83 -11.44 6.14
N ALA A 1058 11.61 -10.37 6.34
CA ALA A 1058 12.81 -10.10 5.56
C ALA A 1058 13.94 -11.09 5.84
N GLY A 1059 14.19 -11.40 7.12
CA GLY A 1059 15.21 -12.35 7.53
C GLY A 1059 14.97 -13.74 6.96
N SER A 1060 13.74 -14.24 7.06
CA SER A 1060 13.38 -15.57 6.55
C SER A 1060 13.52 -15.67 5.03
N MET A 1061 13.14 -14.62 4.29
CA MET A 1061 13.37 -14.57 2.84
C MET A 1061 14.85 -14.55 2.48
N LEU A 1062 15.67 -13.74 3.16
CA LEU A 1062 17.12 -13.73 2.94
C LEU A 1062 17.75 -15.09 3.23
N MET A 1063 17.26 -15.81 4.25
CA MET A 1063 17.67 -17.17 4.55
C MET A 1063 17.30 -18.16 3.44
N ILE A 1064 16.07 -18.08 2.92
CA ILE A 1064 15.64 -18.89 1.77
C ILE A 1064 16.50 -18.61 0.54
N LEU A 1065 16.77 -17.34 0.23
CA LEU A 1065 17.62 -16.97 -0.91
C LEU A 1065 19.04 -17.51 -0.77
N SER A 1066 19.58 -17.44 0.45
CA SER A 1066 20.91 -17.94 0.75
C SER A 1066 20.95 -19.47 0.65
N LEU A 1067 19.92 -20.14 1.16
CA LEU A 1067 19.75 -21.59 1.02
C LEU A 1067 19.68 -22.01 -0.45
N LEU A 1068 18.89 -21.31 -1.27
CA LEU A 1068 18.79 -21.56 -2.71
C LEU A 1068 20.12 -21.34 -3.43
N GLY A 1069 20.88 -20.30 -3.09
CA GLY A 1069 22.21 -20.06 -3.68
C GLY A 1069 23.21 -21.16 -3.33
N ILE A 1070 23.18 -21.64 -2.08
CA ILE A 1070 24.05 -22.73 -1.64
C ILE A 1070 23.62 -24.06 -2.29
N ILE A 1071 22.32 -24.35 -2.38
CA ILE A 1071 21.80 -25.52 -3.11
C ILE A 1071 22.18 -25.44 -4.59
N GLY A 1072 22.04 -24.28 -5.23
CA GLY A 1072 22.47 -24.06 -6.61
C GLY A 1072 23.96 -24.31 -6.81
N THR A 1073 24.78 -23.93 -5.83
CA THR A 1073 26.23 -24.19 -5.84
C THR A 1073 26.53 -25.68 -5.71
N LEU A 1074 25.79 -26.40 -4.85
CA LEU A 1074 25.88 -27.85 -4.74
C LEU A 1074 25.47 -28.56 -6.06
N ILE A 1075 24.38 -28.13 -6.68
CA ILE A 1075 23.93 -28.65 -7.99
C ILE A 1075 25.00 -28.41 -9.05
N SER A 1076 25.58 -27.22 -9.08
CA SER A 1076 26.70 -26.83 -9.95
C SER A 1076 27.89 -27.78 -9.77
N ASP A 1077 28.33 -28.01 -8.53
CA ASP A 1077 29.41 -28.95 -8.21
C ASP A 1077 29.11 -30.38 -8.67
N LEU A 1078 27.88 -30.87 -8.46
CA LEU A 1078 27.45 -32.22 -8.86
C LEU A 1078 27.44 -32.37 -10.39
N LEU A 1079 26.94 -31.36 -11.09
CA LEU A 1079 26.92 -31.35 -12.54
C LEU A 1079 28.33 -31.23 -13.12
N LEU A 1080 29.23 -30.46 -12.49
CA LEU A 1080 30.65 -30.40 -12.87
C LEU A 1080 31.33 -31.77 -12.70
N LEU A 1081 31.06 -32.49 -11.62
CA LEU A 1081 31.57 -33.85 -11.40
C LEU A 1081 31.07 -34.85 -12.46
N ALA A 1082 29.85 -34.66 -12.98
CA ALA A 1082 29.31 -35.46 -14.08
C ALA A 1082 29.89 -35.04 -15.44
N LEU A 1083 30.08 -33.73 -15.64
CA LEU A 1083 30.55 -33.14 -16.89
C LEU A 1083 32.05 -33.39 -17.11
N ASP A 1084 32.91 -33.19 -16.11
CA ASP A 1084 34.36 -33.43 -16.20
C ASP A 1084 34.85 -34.45 -15.14
N PRO A 1085 35.10 -35.71 -15.52
CA PRO A 1085 35.61 -36.74 -14.62
C PRO A 1085 36.98 -36.42 -14.01
N ARG A 1086 37.76 -35.48 -14.57
CA ARG A 1086 39.09 -35.10 -14.05
C ARG A 1086 39.02 -34.40 -12.70
N ILE A 1087 37.90 -33.73 -12.41
CA ILE A 1087 37.64 -33.08 -11.13
C ILE A 1087 37.60 -34.11 -9.99
N ARG A 1088 37.27 -35.39 -10.28
CA ARG A 1088 37.37 -36.49 -9.30
C ARG A 1088 38.81 -36.87 -8.94
N MET A 1089 39.78 -36.64 -9.83
CA MET A 1089 41.17 -37.11 -9.65
C MET A 1089 42.05 -36.11 -8.89
N GLU A 1090 41.79 -34.81 -8.98
CA GLU A 1090 42.52 -33.80 -8.19
C GLU A 1090 42.19 -33.88 -6.69
N GLY A 1091 40.95 -34.22 -6.33
CA GLY A 1091 40.57 -34.49 -4.94
C GLY A 1091 41.19 -35.77 -4.34
N ALA A 1092 41.65 -36.69 -5.17
CA ALA A 1092 42.35 -37.91 -4.74
C ALA A 1092 43.87 -37.72 -4.63
N ALA A 1093 44.44 -36.69 -5.27
CA ALA A 1093 45.87 -36.36 -5.20
C ALA A 1093 46.22 -35.38 -4.06
N ALA A 1094 45.20 -34.78 -3.41
CA ALA A 1094 45.36 -33.85 -2.30
C ALA A 1094 45.02 -34.46 -0.92
N ASN A 1095 44.85 -35.79 -0.84
CA ASN A 1095 44.70 -36.56 0.40
C ASN A 1095 45.93 -37.43 0.65
#